data_AF-A0A939G8N1-F1
#
_entry.id   AF-A0A939G8N1-F1
#
_cell.length_a   1.000
_cell.length_b   1.000
_cell.length_c   1.000
_cell.angle_alpha   90.00
_cell.angle_beta   90.00
_cell.angle_gamma   90.00
#
_symmetry.space_group_name_H-M   'P 1'
#
loop_
_entity.id
_entity.type
_entity.pdbx_description
1 polymer ?
#
loop_
_entity_poly.entity_id
_entity_poly.type
_entity_poly.pdbx_seq_one_letter_code
_entity_poly.pdbx_strand_id
1 'polypeptide(L)'
;MYNPVATYRVQLHEKFTFADLEKRLAYLQKLGVTTLYASPTLAATPGSTHGYDGIDPQRINPEIGTVAQLRAIGQGLKAQGMGWLQDIVPNHLAYHPANPWITDVLEKGHQSLYAGYFDIPGTNELMSGTLMAPFLGKPLMAILEAGELKVAYGHQRLVLAYYDTHFPLAPYTYATVLRTDTTPPALSHWLDQIEGLYSPEATHPLRSFDYDSPQQAYEQRDVPGALTQAQTPAIAAEPATRWDAARLELAALMSDNEAVRTFVEGRLAQLSQSLDDLHALAEAQHYRLCDGDETRRRINFRRFFTVNGLICLAVERPEVFTQVHSLIQELVDDGTFQGLRVDHVDGLFDPAGYLDSLRKTMGEDPYIVVEKILEPGEELPKTWPIQGTSGYEYLALVNNLLTDPQGETPFTDFYNKLTQTNTPLHDQIRSRKAYILYHDMGGELANLLKFFHTQDLVSPDELTDVNPTMLMLAIGELLVQCPVYRYYGNQFPLTETEANDLRALLADVRNRAVELEKPADLLEKIWLEKPQTADDEYNSRALRFYQRCMQFTGPLMAKGVEDTLLYTYFRFIGHNEVGDSPEAFGMSQAAFHQAMQDRQQHWPLALNGTSTHDTKRGEDVRARLNVLTALGDEWTQTAQRWLDQTADVRHSNMPDVNDAYFILQTVVGAYPYAERSTAWADEENFAKRLRDYVTKALQEAKRNTNWVNPNKAYMDAAHAYIDTVLDKNGPIWPEMADFLALIADFGIVNSLAQVLLKFTTPGVPDVYQGCELFDLSLVDPDNRRAVNYDLREQLLAEVTDAGAQPMTLWNTRTTGQIKLWLTQKLLTERRSHPDFWANAAYVPLTVSGTYSEHILAFARQHNGVQYVTIVPLHLPRLTRDNPLAINWQDTRVILPSSSLWTDILTGKMGNSAELSLSELFSNALPMALVRVG
;
A
#
# COMPACT_ATOMS: atom_id res chain seq x y z
N MET A 1 24.63 -13.49 4.88
CA MET A 1 23.53 -12.73 4.26
C MET A 1 23.00 -13.46 3.04
N TYR A 2 21.69 -13.70 2.99
CA TYR A 2 20.95 -14.22 1.84
C TYR A 2 20.67 -13.08 0.86
N ASN A 3 21.05 -13.25 -0.41
CA ASN A 3 20.80 -12.26 -1.46
C ASN A 3 19.91 -12.91 -2.54
N PRO A 4 18.63 -12.55 -2.62
CA PRO A 4 17.73 -13.02 -3.67
C PRO A 4 18.30 -12.69 -5.06
N VAL A 5 18.24 -13.64 -5.99
CA VAL A 5 18.65 -13.40 -7.39
C VAL A 5 17.50 -12.78 -8.19
N ALA A 6 16.29 -13.24 -7.91
CA ALA A 6 15.00 -12.77 -8.44
C ALA A 6 13.87 -13.25 -7.52
N THR A 7 12.83 -12.44 -7.37
CA THR A 7 11.63 -12.73 -6.57
C THR A 7 10.40 -12.96 -7.44
N TYR A 8 9.48 -13.80 -6.97
CA TYR A 8 8.16 -14.00 -7.58
C TYR A 8 7.08 -13.83 -6.51
N ARG A 9 6.26 -12.78 -6.61
CA ARG A 9 5.22 -12.46 -5.63
C ARG A 9 4.00 -13.37 -5.81
N VAL A 10 3.57 -14.05 -4.75
CA VAL A 10 2.35 -14.88 -4.70
C VAL A 10 1.35 -14.33 -3.67
N GLN A 11 0.06 -14.35 -4.02
CA GLN A 11 -1.06 -13.96 -3.17
C GLN A 11 -1.73 -15.21 -2.59
N LEU A 12 -1.57 -15.45 -1.29
CA LEU A 12 -2.15 -16.58 -0.57
C LEU A 12 -3.48 -16.18 0.07
N HIS A 13 -4.50 -17.03 -0.09
CA HIS A 13 -5.84 -16.86 0.48
C HIS A 13 -6.62 -18.18 0.39
N GLU A 14 -7.88 -18.22 0.84
CA GLU A 14 -8.70 -19.45 0.85
C GLU A 14 -8.82 -20.19 -0.51
N LYS A 15 -8.65 -19.49 -1.65
CA LYS A 15 -8.74 -20.09 -3.00
C LYS A 15 -7.38 -20.36 -3.64
N PHE A 16 -6.29 -20.00 -2.96
CA PHE A 16 -4.91 -20.32 -3.35
C PHE A 16 -4.09 -20.55 -2.09
N THR A 17 -4.16 -21.77 -1.57
CA THR A 17 -3.63 -22.19 -0.27
C THR A 17 -2.18 -22.64 -0.37
N PHE A 18 -1.55 -23.01 0.77
CA PHE A 18 -0.25 -23.67 0.76
C PHE A 18 -0.23 -24.97 -0.08
N ALA A 19 -1.33 -25.74 -0.04
CA ALA A 19 -1.43 -26.96 -0.85
C ALA A 19 -1.50 -26.66 -2.35
N ASP A 20 -2.05 -25.51 -2.74
CA ASP A 20 -2.07 -25.08 -4.13
C ASP A 20 -0.72 -24.53 -4.57
N LEU A 21 -0.06 -23.73 -3.70
CA LEU A 21 1.31 -23.27 -3.93
C LEU A 21 2.28 -24.44 -4.12
N GLU A 22 2.19 -25.49 -3.29
CA GLU A 22 3.04 -26.68 -3.39
C GLU A 22 2.96 -27.35 -4.76
N LYS A 23 1.75 -27.43 -5.35
CA LYS A 23 1.54 -27.94 -6.72
C LYS A 23 2.22 -27.08 -7.79
N ARG A 24 2.51 -25.81 -7.51
CA ARG A 24 3.08 -24.86 -8.47
C ARG A 24 4.60 -24.69 -8.33
N LEU A 25 5.24 -25.29 -7.32
CA LEU A 25 6.68 -25.16 -7.12
C LEU A 25 7.50 -25.65 -8.31
N ALA A 26 7.11 -26.76 -8.93
CA ALA A 26 7.79 -27.30 -10.12
C ALA A 26 7.74 -26.32 -11.31
N TYR A 27 6.58 -25.68 -11.53
CA TYR A 27 6.43 -24.63 -12.54
C TYR A 27 7.35 -23.43 -12.24
N LEU A 28 7.32 -22.91 -11.02
CA LEU A 28 8.12 -21.75 -10.62
C LEU A 28 9.63 -22.03 -10.71
N GLN A 29 10.04 -23.25 -10.34
CA GLN A 29 11.42 -23.70 -10.50
C GLN A 29 11.83 -23.77 -11.97
N LYS A 30 10.97 -24.31 -12.85
CA LYS A 30 11.19 -24.39 -14.30
C LYS A 30 11.23 -23.00 -14.96
N LEU A 31 10.41 -22.08 -14.48
CA LEU A 31 10.42 -20.67 -14.90
C LEU A 31 11.76 -19.99 -14.56
N GLY A 32 12.46 -20.46 -13.52
CA GLY A 32 13.76 -19.96 -13.09
C GLY A 32 13.71 -19.07 -11.84
N VAL A 33 12.58 -19.06 -11.12
CA VAL A 33 12.42 -18.32 -9.86
C VAL A 33 13.43 -18.83 -8.82
N THR A 34 14.01 -17.90 -8.06
CA THR A 34 14.97 -18.23 -6.98
C THR A 34 14.44 -17.91 -5.59
N THR A 35 13.46 -17.01 -5.48
CA THR A 35 12.86 -16.64 -4.19
C THR A 35 11.37 -16.47 -4.38
N LEU A 36 10.57 -17.18 -3.58
CA LEU A 36 9.14 -16.87 -3.47
C LEU A 36 8.98 -15.65 -2.57
N TYR A 37 8.23 -14.66 -3.03
CA TYR A 37 7.81 -13.53 -2.21
C TYR A 37 6.34 -13.75 -1.84
N ALA A 38 6.03 -14.13 -0.61
CA ALA A 38 4.65 -14.45 -0.22
C ALA A 38 3.95 -13.27 0.45
N SER A 39 2.65 -13.09 0.16
CA SER A 39 1.75 -12.23 0.94
C SER A 39 1.71 -12.62 2.43
N PRO A 40 1.16 -11.78 3.32
CA PRO A 40 1.07 -12.10 4.74
C PRO A 40 0.43 -13.48 4.99
N THR A 41 1.08 -14.31 5.82
CA THR A 41 0.66 -15.69 6.11
C THR A 41 0.07 -15.87 7.51
N LEU A 42 0.19 -14.86 8.36
CA LEU A 42 -0.37 -14.86 9.71
C LEU A 42 -1.90 -14.76 9.66
N ALA A 43 -2.55 -15.17 10.74
CA ALA A 43 -4.01 -15.21 10.84
C ALA A 43 -4.61 -13.85 10.52
N ALA A 44 -5.59 -13.82 9.63
CA ALA A 44 -6.32 -12.63 9.19
C ALA A 44 -7.82 -12.81 9.43
N THR A 45 -8.62 -11.78 9.13
CA THR A 45 -10.08 -11.92 9.26
C THR A 45 -10.60 -13.04 8.34
N PRO A 46 -11.66 -13.77 8.74
CA PRO A 46 -12.22 -14.84 7.91
C PRO A 46 -12.63 -14.35 6.52
N GLY A 47 -12.25 -15.08 5.48
CA GLY A 47 -12.50 -14.71 4.09
C GLY A 47 -11.58 -13.61 3.55
N SER A 48 -10.56 -13.19 4.30
CA SER A 48 -9.56 -12.24 3.81
C SER A 48 -8.89 -12.76 2.54
N THR A 49 -8.79 -11.88 1.54
CA THR A 49 -8.17 -12.19 0.24
C THR A 49 -6.73 -11.71 0.15
N HIS A 50 -6.20 -11.08 1.20
CA HIS A 50 -4.92 -10.39 1.17
C HIS A 50 -4.04 -10.55 2.42
N GLY A 51 -4.63 -10.80 3.60
CA GLY A 51 -3.89 -11.07 4.84
C GLY A 51 -3.39 -9.84 5.64
N TYR A 52 -3.45 -8.62 5.07
CA TYR A 52 -3.08 -7.37 5.80
C TYR A 52 -3.97 -7.03 7.01
N ASP A 53 -5.17 -7.57 7.06
CA ASP A 53 -6.12 -7.46 8.17
C ASP A 53 -5.88 -8.57 9.22
N GLY A 54 -4.65 -8.62 9.73
CA GLY A 54 -4.20 -9.62 10.69
C GLY A 54 -5.00 -9.62 11.99
N ILE A 55 -5.33 -10.77 12.56
CA ILE A 55 -6.06 -10.92 13.82
C ILE A 55 -5.20 -11.51 14.94
N ASP A 56 -4.18 -12.29 14.63
CA ASP A 56 -3.29 -12.91 15.61
C ASP A 56 -1.90 -13.14 14.99
N PRO A 57 -0.87 -12.37 15.40
CA PRO A 57 0.46 -12.48 14.82
C PRO A 57 1.23 -13.75 15.28
N GLN A 58 0.67 -14.56 16.18
CA GLN A 58 1.28 -15.80 16.66
C GLN A 58 0.76 -17.05 15.99
N ARG A 59 -0.09 -16.90 14.97
CA ARG A 59 -0.75 -18.04 14.33
C ARG A 59 -0.74 -17.87 12.82
N ILE A 60 -0.53 -18.98 12.11
CA ILE A 60 -0.73 -19.06 10.67
C ILE A 60 -2.22 -19.03 10.34
N ASN A 61 -2.59 -18.34 9.26
CA ASN A 61 -3.99 -18.27 8.82
C ASN A 61 -4.55 -19.69 8.53
N PRO A 62 -5.59 -20.14 9.26
CA PRO A 62 -6.14 -21.47 9.06
C PRO A 62 -6.78 -21.69 7.68
N GLU A 63 -7.17 -20.62 6.97
CA GLU A 63 -7.75 -20.70 5.63
C GLU A 63 -6.69 -20.96 4.54
N ILE A 64 -5.41 -20.62 4.80
CA ILE A 64 -4.31 -20.89 3.85
C ILE A 64 -3.56 -22.18 4.18
N GLY A 65 -3.52 -22.59 5.46
CA GLY A 65 -2.93 -23.86 5.89
C GLY A 65 -2.37 -23.84 7.32
N THR A 66 -1.31 -24.61 7.56
CA THR A 66 -0.72 -24.83 8.88
C THR A 66 0.77 -24.47 8.91
N VAL A 67 1.31 -24.19 10.10
CA VAL A 67 2.75 -23.96 10.29
C VAL A 67 3.61 -25.16 9.84
N ALA A 68 3.11 -26.39 9.99
CA ALA A 68 3.79 -27.58 9.54
C ALA A 68 3.88 -27.65 8.00
N GLN A 69 2.81 -27.29 7.29
CA GLN A 69 2.82 -27.19 5.83
C GLN A 69 3.77 -26.08 5.36
N LEU A 70 3.73 -24.92 5.99
CA LEU A 70 4.63 -23.81 5.67
C LEU A 70 6.10 -24.22 5.81
N ARG A 71 6.47 -24.87 6.91
CA ARG A 71 7.81 -25.43 7.12
C ARG A 71 8.20 -26.46 6.08
N ALA A 72 7.28 -27.36 5.73
CA ALA A 72 7.52 -28.36 4.70
C ALA A 72 7.81 -27.72 3.33
N ILE A 73 7.06 -26.67 2.97
CA ILE A 73 7.29 -25.91 1.75
C ILE A 73 8.65 -25.18 1.81
N GLY A 74 8.96 -24.50 2.92
CA GLY A 74 10.25 -23.82 3.11
C GLY A 74 11.44 -24.78 2.95
N GLN A 75 11.36 -25.97 3.55
CA GLN A 75 12.37 -27.02 3.39
C GLN A 75 12.45 -27.53 1.95
N GLY A 76 11.30 -27.71 1.28
CA GLY A 76 11.22 -28.11 -0.13
C GLY A 76 11.89 -27.11 -1.07
N LEU A 77 11.66 -25.81 -0.85
CA LEU A 77 12.30 -24.73 -1.59
C LEU A 77 13.82 -24.74 -1.38
N LYS A 78 14.27 -24.86 -0.13
CA LYS A 78 15.69 -24.93 0.21
C LYS A 78 16.38 -26.10 -0.49
N ALA A 79 15.74 -27.28 -0.51
CA ALA A 79 16.24 -28.46 -1.23
C ALA A 79 16.36 -28.22 -2.75
N GLN A 80 15.57 -27.30 -3.31
CA GLN A 80 15.57 -26.91 -4.72
C GLN A 80 16.47 -25.70 -5.03
N GLY A 81 17.18 -25.17 -4.03
CA GLY A 81 18.01 -23.98 -4.15
C GLY A 81 17.20 -22.69 -4.30
N MET A 82 15.98 -22.67 -3.77
CA MET A 82 15.10 -21.51 -3.72
C MET A 82 14.95 -21.02 -2.27
N GLY A 83 14.67 -19.73 -2.08
CA GLY A 83 14.35 -19.16 -0.77
C GLY A 83 12.94 -18.59 -0.67
N TRP A 84 12.64 -18.04 0.50
CA TRP A 84 11.36 -17.43 0.86
C TRP A 84 11.55 -16.02 1.44
N LEU A 85 10.88 -15.04 0.84
CA LEU A 85 10.74 -13.66 1.29
C LEU A 85 9.30 -13.48 1.81
N GLN A 86 9.13 -13.29 3.12
CA GLN A 86 7.82 -13.19 3.76
C GLN A 86 7.41 -11.73 3.97
N ASP A 87 6.22 -11.36 3.53
CA ASP A 87 5.58 -10.09 3.89
C ASP A 87 5.08 -10.10 5.34
N ILE A 88 5.39 -9.05 6.11
CA ILE A 88 4.99 -8.89 7.52
C ILE A 88 4.33 -7.54 7.76
N VAL A 89 3.35 -7.49 8.67
CA VAL A 89 2.51 -6.32 8.94
C VAL A 89 2.67 -5.85 10.39
N PRO A 90 3.66 -4.99 10.69
CA PRO A 90 3.96 -4.60 12.07
C PRO A 90 3.12 -3.41 12.57
N ASN A 91 2.54 -2.61 11.67
CA ASN A 91 1.91 -1.35 12.06
C ASN A 91 0.54 -1.54 12.73
N HIS A 92 -0.23 -2.56 12.33
CA HIS A 92 -1.65 -2.65 12.66
C HIS A 92 -2.19 -4.08 12.65
N LEU A 93 -3.34 -4.28 13.27
CA LEU A 93 -4.18 -5.48 13.20
C LEU A 93 -5.63 -5.09 12.88
N ALA A 94 -6.46 -6.05 12.53
CA ALA A 94 -7.89 -5.86 12.34
C ALA A 94 -8.59 -5.50 13.66
N TYR A 95 -9.35 -4.42 13.65
CA TYR A 95 -10.28 -4.06 14.71
C TYR A 95 -11.59 -4.83 14.47
N HIS A 96 -11.55 -6.12 14.81
CA HIS A 96 -12.61 -7.07 14.48
C HIS A 96 -12.84 -8.05 15.65
N PRO A 97 -14.07 -8.55 15.89
CA PRO A 97 -14.34 -9.53 16.97
C PRO A 97 -13.55 -10.84 16.86
N ALA A 98 -13.03 -11.17 15.68
CA ALA A 98 -12.16 -12.34 15.49
C ALA A 98 -10.73 -12.11 16.02
N ASN A 99 -10.33 -10.86 16.28
CA ASN A 99 -9.05 -10.53 16.89
C ASN A 99 -9.15 -10.71 18.42
N PRO A 100 -8.48 -11.74 18.99
CA PRO A 100 -8.56 -12.01 20.42
C PRO A 100 -7.95 -10.90 21.27
N TRP A 101 -6.93 -10.19 20.77
CA TRP A 101 -6.26 -9.12 21.53
C TRP A 101 -7.20 -7.94 21.73
N ILE A 102 -7.82 -7.44 20.66
CA ILE A 102 -8.75 -6.31 20.79
C ILE A 102 -10.04 -6.73 21.52
N THR A 103 -10.53 -7.96 21.30
CA THR A 103 -11.70 -8.47 22.03
C THR A 103 -11.44 -8.52 23.55
N ASP A 104 -10.23 -8.91 23.97
CA ASP A 104 -9.83 -8.88 25.38
C ASP A 104 -9.77 -7.45 25.93
N VAL A 105 -9.31 -6.47 25.13
CA VAL A 105 -9.33 -5.04 25.49
C VAL A 105 -10.76 -4.51 25.61
N LEU A 106 -11.67 -4.87 24.69
CA LEU A 106 -13.08 -4.49 24.78
C LEU A 106 -13.76 -5.08 26.03
N GLU A 107 -13.38 -6.30 26.43
CA GLU A 107 -13.93 -6.97 27.60
C GLU A 107 -13.35 -6.46 28.92
N LYS A 108 -12.03 -6.20 29.00
CA LYS A 108 -11.32 -5.94 30.26
C LYS A 108 -10.79 -4.51 30.41
N GLY A 109 -10.93 -3.67 29.38
CA GLY A 109 -10.42 -2.30 29.36
C GLY A 109 -8.91 -2.23 29.61
N HIS A 110 -8.46 -1.25 30.40
CA HIS A 110 -7.04 -1.07 30.76
C HIS A 110 -6.43 -2.23 31.56
N GLN A 111 -7.24 -3.14 32.11
CA GLN A 111 -6.76 -4.33 32.82
C GLN A 111 -6.48 -5.50 31.86
N SER A 112 -6.76 -5.35 30.56
CA SER A 112 -6.33 -6.29 29.53
C SER A 112 -4.80 -6.33 29.44
N LEU A 113 -4.27 -7.54 29.24
CA LEU A 113 -2.85 -7.75 28.91
C LEU A 113 -2.44 -7.05 27.61
N TYR A 114 -3.39 -6.90 26.69
CA TYR A 114 -3.18 -6.34 25.36
C TYR A 114 -3.51 -4.85 25.26
N ALA A 115 -3.98 -4.22 26.35
CA ALA A 115 -4.32 -2.79 26.32
C ALA A 115 -3.12 -1.98 25.83
N GLY A 116 -1.93 -2.20 26.41
CA GLY A 116 -0.69 -1.53 26.04
C GLY A 116 -0.10 -1.91 24.66
N TYR A 117 -0.75 -2.82 23.92
CA TYR A 117 -0.28 -3.26 22.60
C TYR A 117 -0.83 -2.41 21.47
N PHE A 118 -1.96 -1.75 21.70
CA PHE A 118 -2.59 -0.87 20.73
C PHE A 118 -2.35 0.60 21.06
N ASP A 119 -2.42 1.43 20.03
CA ASP A 119 -2.34 2.88 20.15
C ASP A 119 -3.74 3.44 20.45
N ILE A 120 -4.14 3.37 21.73
CA ILE A 120 -5.49 3.66 22.26
C ILE A 120 -5.43 4.54 23.53
N PRO A 121 -6.56 5.05 24.06
CA PRO A 121 -6.55 5.90 25.25
C PRO A 121 -5.93 5.17 26.45
N GLY A 122 -5.28 5.93 27.33
CA GLY A 122 -4.63 5.39 28.54
C GLY A 122 -3.32 4.64 28.28
N THR A 123 -3.02 4.25 27.03
CA THR A 123 -1.71 3.69 26.65
C THR A 123 -0.71 4.78 26.30
N ASN A 124 -1.20 5.91 25.77
CA ASN A 124 -0.40 7.08 25.44
C ASN A 124 -1.23 8.36 25.64
N GLU A 125 -0.57 9.51 25.55
CA GLU A 125 -1.15 10.82 25.84
C GLU A 125 -1.80 11.50 24.63
N LEU A 126 -1.71 10.91 23.42
CA LEU A 126 -2.29 11.46 22.19
C LEU A 126 -3.83 11.46 22.26
N MET A 127 -4.41 10.48 22.96
CA MET A 127 -5.84 10.17 22.95
C MET A 127 -6.38 9.97 24.36
N SER A 128 -7.70 10.16 24.55
CA SER A 128 -8.35 10.04 25.85
C SER A 128 -9.79 9.55 25.75
N GLY A 129 -10.38 9.14 26.88
CA GLY A 129 -11.77 8.72 26.98
C GLY A 129 -11.98 7.23 26.69
N THR A 130 -13.24 6.80 26.63
CA THR A 130 -13.65 5.42 26.38
C THR A 130 -13.40 5.03 24.92
N LEU A 131 -12.75 3.88 24.67
CA LEU A 131 -12.35 3.44 23.33
C LEU A 131 -13.56 3.39 22.39
N MET A 132 -13.49 4.07 21.25
CA MET A 132 -14.56 4.06 20.26
C MET A 132 -14.62 2.71 19.51
N ALA A 133 -15.83 2.23 19.27
CA ALA A 133 -16.14 1.07 18.43
C ALA A 133 -17.08 1.51 17.29
N PRO A 134 -16.52 2.09 16.21
CA PRO A 134 -17.27 2.82 15.18
C PRO A 134 -17.86 1.90 14.09
N PHE A 135 -18.64 0.90 14.51
CA PHE A 135 -19.14 -0.18 13.65
C PHE A 135 -20.66 -0.16 13.46
N LEU A 136 -21.36 0.81 14.07
CA LEU A 136 -22.79 0.97 13.85
C LEU A 136 -23.04 1.68 12.52
N GLY A 137 -24.12 1.31 11.82
CA GLY A 137 -24.56 2.02 10.61
C GLY A 137 -25.24 3.37 10.88
N LYS A 138 -25.62 3.64 12.13
CA LYS A 138 -26.32 4.85 12.59
C LYS A 138 -25.96 5.14 14.06
N PRO A 139 -26.25 6.35 14.58
CA PRO A 139 -26.06 6.64 16.00
C PRO A 139 -26.74 5.61 16.91
N LEU A 140 -26.13 5.30 18.06
CA LEU A 140 -26.56 4.24 18.98
C LEU A 140 -28.06 4.28 19.30
N MET A 141 -28.61 5.46 19.61
CA MET A 141 -30.04 5.59 19.93
C MET A 141 -30.96 5.16 18.78
N ALA A 142 -30.60 5.46 17.53
CA ALA A 142 -31.39 5.04 16.37
C ALA A 142 -31.34 3.52 16.16
N ILE A 143 -30.19 2.88 16.47
CA ILE A 143 -30.03 1.42 16.43
C ILE A 143 -30.88 0.76 17.53
N LEU A 144 -30.90 1.33 18.74
CA LEU A 144 -31.70 0.86 19.86
C LEU A 144 -33.20 0.97 19.58
N GLU A 145 -33.67 2.12 19.07
CA GLU A 145 -35.07 2.34 18.69
C GLU A 145 -35.54 1.37 17.59
N ALA A 146 -34.65 0.98 16.68
CA ALA A 146 -34.91 0.00 15.63
C ALA A 146 -34.89 -1.45 16.13
N GLY A 147 -34.47 -1.71 17.38
CA GLY A 147 -34.33 -3.06 17.94
C GLY A 147 -33.23 -3.89 17.27
N GLU A 148 -32.24 -3.22 16.67
CA GLU A 148 -31.15 -3.84 15.93
C GLU A 148 -29.99 -4.31 16.84
N LEU A 149 -29.86 -3.75 18.05
CA LEU A 149 -28.90 -4.18 19.07
C LEU A 149 -29.59 -5.03 20.14
N LYS A 150 -28.98 -6.15 20.52
CA LYS A 150 -29.52 -7.08 21.53
C LYS A 150 -28.45 -7.51 22.51
N VAL A 151 -28.85 -7.90 23.72
CA VAL A 151 -27.96 -8.66 24.61
C VAL A 151 -28.13 -10.15 24.30
N ALA A 152 -27.04 -10.86 24.08
CA ALA A 152 -27.04 -12.28 23.81
C ALA A 152 -25.96 -13.01 24.62
N TYR A 153 -26.07 -14.34 24.69
CA TYR A 153 -25.00 -15.20 25.14
C TYR A 153 -24.40 -15.89 23.92
N GLY A 154 -23.17 -15.55 23.57
CA GLY A 154 -22.47 -16.03 22.37
C GLY A 154 -20.98 -16.16 22.64
N HIS A 155 -20.30 -17.09 21.98
CA HIS A 155 -18.85 -17.33 22.16
C HIS A 155 -18.43 -17.49 23.65
N GLN A 156 -19.26 -18.21 24.42
CA GLN A 156 -19.05 -18.47 25.86
C GLN A 156 -18.95 -17.20 26.73
N ARG A 157 -19.69 -16.15 26.37
CA ARG A 157 -19.76 -14.87 27.10
C ARG A 157 -21.06 -14.14 26.83
N LEU A 158 -21.41 -13.16 27.66
CA LEU A 158 -22.43 -12.18 27.33
C LEU A 158 -21.89 -11.15 26.32
N VAL A 159 -22.71 -10.80 25.35
CA VAL A 159 -22.35 -9.86 24.27
C VAL A 159 -23.46 -8.88 23.96
N LEU A 160 -23.10 -7.70 23.47
CA LEU A 160 -23.97 -6.84 22.68
C LEU A 160 -23.86 -7.32 21.22
N ALA A 161 -24.96 -7.86 20.69
CA ALA A 161 -25.08 -8.38 19.33
C ALA A 161 -25.68 -7.32 18.41
N TYR A 162 -24.93 -6.92 17.40
CA TYR A 162 -25.36 -6.06 16.29
C TYR A 162 -25.25 -6.87 14.99
N TYR A 163 -26.37 -7.42 14.55
CA TYR A 163 -26.39 -8.45 13.50
C TYR A 163 -25.43 -9.61 13.83
N ASP A 164 -24.46 -9.88 12.97
CA ASP A 164 -23.47 -10.95 13.14
C ASP A 164 -22.25 -10.51 13.99
N THR A 165 -22.16 -9.22 14.34
CA THR A 165 -21.05 -8.66 15.11
C THR A 165 -21.36 -8.73 16.60
N HIS A 166 -20.46 -9.36 17.36
CA HIS A 166 -20.60 -9.53 18.81
C HIS A 166 -19.53 -8.73 19.56
N PHE A 167 -19.97 -7.82 20.43
CA PHE A 167 -19.08 -7.05 21.32
C PHE A 167 -19.19 -7.59 22.76
N PRO A 168 -18.08 -7.93 23.42
CA PRO A 168 -18.11 -8.57 24.74
C PRO A 168 -18.60 -7.61 25.83
N LEU A 169 -19.43 -8.08 26.75
CA LEU A 169 -19.78 -7.28 27.95
C LEU A 169 -18.61 -7.23 28.94
N ALA A 170 -18.43 -6.09 29.58
CA ALA A 170 -17.48 -5.91 30.66
C ALA A 170 -17.86 -6.76 31.90
N PRO A 171 -16.90 -7.38 32.61
CA PRO A 171 -17.14 -8.28 33.74
C PRO A 171 -18.12 -7.74 34.79
N TYR A 172 -17.98 -6.47 35.18
CA TYR A 172 -18.83 -5.86 36.22
C TYR A 172 -20.29 -5.71 35.79
N THR A 173 -20.59 -5.73 34.49
CA THR A 173 -21.97 -5.61 33.98
C THR A 173 -22.73 -6.93 34.05
N TYR A 174 -22.06 -8.07 34.28
CA TYR A 174 -22.73 -9.37 34.41
C TYR A 174 -23.70 -9.40 35.60
N ALA A 175 -23.32 -8.76 36.72
CA ALA A 175 -24.19 -8.62 37.88
C ALA A 175 -25.44 -7.79 37.54
N THR A 176 -25.29 -6.68 36.81
CA THR A 176 -26.41 -5.85 36.33
C THR A 176 -27.37 -6.64 35.44
N VAL A 177 -26.85 -7.53 34.59
CA VAL A 177 -27.65 -8.33 33.66
C VAL A 177 -28.37 -9.49 34.37
N LEU A 178 -27.67 -10.20 35.26
CA LEU A 178 -28.08 -11.52 35.76
C LEU A 178 -28.59 -11.55 37.20
N ARG A 179 -28.31 -10.53 38.02
CA ARG A 179 -28.71 -10.51 39.44
C ARG A 179 -30.15 -9.97 39.59
N THR A 180 -31.04 -10.82 40.08
CA THR A 180 -32.45 -10.52 40.41
C THR A 180 -32.87 -11.33 41.65
N ASP A 181 -34.05 -11.05 42.20
CA ASP A 181 -34.63 -11.84 43.30
C ASP A 181 -34.90 -13.32 42.92
N THR A 182 -34.87 -13.63 41.61
CA THR A 182 -35.16 -14.95 41.05
C THR A 182 -33.93 -15.64 40.47
N THR A 183 -32.72 -15.09 40.66
CA THR A 183 -31.48 -15.70 40.17
C THR A 183 -31.27 -17.10 40.77
N PRO A 184 -31.00 -18.13 39.95
CA PRO A 184 -30.73 -19.48 40.44
C PRO A 184 -29.53 -19.52 41.41
N PRO A 185 -29.56 -20.34 42.49
CA PRO A 185 -28.49 -20.34 43.51
C PRO A 185 -27.07 -20.58 42.95
N ALA A 186 -26.93 -21.45 41.96
CA ALA A 186 -25.65 -21.72 41.31
C ALA A 186 -25.12 -20.48 40.57
N LEU A 187 -25.99 -19.73 39.91
CA LEU A 187 -25.63 -18.49 39.22
C LEU A 187 -25.38 -17.35 40.22
N SER A 188 -26.15 -17.28 41.32
CA SER A 188 -25.90 -16.32 42.40
C SER A 188 -24.52 -16.54 43.03
N HIS A 189 -24.16 -17.79 43.32
CA HIS A 189 -22.83 -18.10 43.86
C HIS A 189 -21.72 -17.70 42.90
N TRP A 190 -21.89 -17.96 41.60
CA TRP A 190 -20.95 -17.53 40.57
C TRP A 190 -20.83 -16.00 40.50
N LEU A 191 -21.94 -15.28 40.55
CA LEU A 191 -21.95 -13.81 40.58
C LEU A 191 -21.20 -13.25 41.80
N ASP A 192 -21.36 -13.87 42.97
CA ASP A 192 -20.65 -13.47 44.19
C ASP A 192 -19.13 -13.67 44.08
N GLN A 193 -18.66 -14.61 43.24
CA GLN A 193 -17.23 -14.85 43.02
C GLN A 193 -16.58 -13.80 42.11
N ILE A 194 -17.34 -13.23 41.18
CA ILE A 194 -16.85 -12.20 40.25
C ILE A 194 -17.05 -10.78 40.78
N GLU A 195 -17.90 -10.62 41.80
CA GLU A 195 -18.17 -9.34 42.43
C GLU A 195 -16.89 -8.76 43.05
N GLY A 196 -16.55 -7.52 42.68
CA GLY A 196 -15.33 -6.85 43.12
C GLY A 196 -14.05 -7.25 42.36
N LEU A 197 -14.09 -8.17 41.38
CA LEU A 197 -12.95 -8.40 40.47
C LEU A 197 -12.65 -7.16 39.62
N TYR A 198 -13.71 -6.45 39.21
CA TYR A 198 -13.67 -5.24 38.41
C TYR A 198 -14.54 -4.17 39.09
N SER A 199 -14.04 -2.94 39.19
CA SER A 199 -14.80 -1.78 39.69
C SER A 199 -14.97 -0.75 38.57
N PRO A 200 -16.16 -0.14 38.40
CA PRO A 200 -16.37 0.94 37.44
C PRO A 200 -15.38 2.11 37.61
N GLU A 201 -14.93 2.36 38.84
CA GLU A 201 -14.06 3.48 39.21
C GLU A 201 -12.57 3.20 38.91
N ALA A 202 -12.15 1.93 38.88
CA ALA A 202 -10.78 1.53 38.53
C ALA A 202 -10.51 1.56 37.01
N THR A 203 -11.56 1.72 36.21
CA THR A 203 -11.54 1.60 34.75
C THR A 203 -11.82 2.91 34.02
N HIS A 204 -11.99 4.01 34.77
CA HIS A 204 -12.18 5.36 34.25
C HIS A 204 -11.02 6.29 34.66
N PRO A 205 -9.79 6.13 34.15
CA PRO A 205 -8.87 7.25 34.14
C PRO A 205 -9.41 8.21 33.07
N LEU A 206 -10.04 9.29 33.55
CA LEU A 206 -10.67 10.39 32.82
C LEU A 206 -12.12 10.11 32.43
N ARG A 207 -13.03 10.87 33.06
CA ARG A 207 -14.36 11.15 32.50
C ARG A 207 -14.18 11.55 31.03
N SER A 208 -15.06 11.07 30.16
CA SER A 208 -15.21 11.61 28.82
C SER A 208 -15.34 13.12 28.92
N PHE A 209 -14.37 13.83 28.38
CA PHE A 209 -14.59 15.22 28.05
C PHE A 209 -15.10 15.22 26.62
N ASP A 210 -16.43 15.19 26.47
CA ASP A 210 -17.06 15.53 25.20
C ASP A 210 -16.80 17.02 24.94
N TYR A 211 -15.76 17.32 24.18
CA TYR A 211 -15.51 18.69 23.72
C TYR A 211 -16.25 18.91 22.40
N ASP A 212 -17.31 19.72 22.43
CA ASP A 212 -18.07 20.12 21.25
C ASP A 212 -17.37 21.26 20.47
N SER A 213 -16.32 21.88 21.00
CA SER A 213 -15.48 22.85 20.27
C SER A 213 -14.09 23.08 20.90
N PRO A 214 -13.07 23.51 20.12
CA PRO A 214 -11.74 23.91 20.63
C PRO A 214 -11.77 25.03 21.69
N GLN A 215 -12.87 25.79 21.75
CA GLN A 215 -13.02 26.96 22.62
C GLN A 215 -13.36 26.57 24.06
N GLN A 216 -14.06 25.45 24.27
CA GLN A 216 -14.43 24.94 25.61
C GLN A 216 -13.27 24.28 26.35
N ALA A 217 -12.26 23.76 25.64
CA ALA A 217 -11.05 23.20 26.24
C ALA A 217 -10.13 24.28 26.87
N TYR A 218 -10.27 25.55 26.44
CA TYR A 218 -9.44 26.65 26.92
C TYR A 218 -9.89 27.21 28.29
N GLU A 219 -11.18 27.08 28.64
CA GLU A 219 -11.80 27.76 29.80
C GLU A 219 -11.75 26.96 31.12
N GLN A 220 -11.35 25.68 31.11
CA GLN A 220 -11.29 24.83 32.30
C GLN A 220 -9.85 24.41 32.64
N ARG A 221 -9.00 25.39 32.97
CA ARG A 221 -7.64 25.18 33.49
C ARG A 221 -7.65 25.19 35.01
N ASP A 222 -7.98 24.07 35.65
CA ASP A 222 -7.61 23.84 37.06
C ASP A 222 -7.79 22.37 37.45
N VAL A 223 -6.75 21.55 37.22
CA VAL A 223 -6.31 20.48 38.15
C VAL A 223 -4.81 20.19 37.91
N PRO A 224 -3.93 20.34 38.90
CA PRO A 224 -2.56 19.82 38.84
C PRO A 224 -2.53 18.38 39.36
N GLY A 225 -1.86 17.46 38.65
CA GLY A 225 -1.66 16.10 39.13
C GLY A 225 -0.72 15.28 38.25
N ALA A 226 0.50 15.05 38.76
CA ALA A 226 1.56 14.28 38.13
C ALA A 226 1.12 12.86 37.73
N LEU A 227 1.42 12.46 36.50
CA LEU A 227 1.39 11.05 36.09
C LEU A 227 2.78 10.46 36.33
N THR A 228 2.88 9.70 37.40
CA THR A 228 4.03 8.83 37.68
C THR A 228 4.16 7.77 36.58
N GLN A 229 5.42 7.50 36.19
CA GLN A 229 5.92 6.36 35.40
C GLN A 229 4.87 5.29 35.09
N ALA A 230 4.54 5.16 33.79
CA ALA A 230 3.80 4.04 33.25
C ALA A 230 4.49 2.73 33.67
N GLN A 231 3.88 2.02 34.61
CA GLN A 231 4.29 0.67 34.97
C GLN A 231 4.05 -0.23 33.77
N THR A 232 5.13 -0.85 33.28
CA THR A 232 5.10 -1.98 32.35
C THR A 232 4.09 -3.02 32.86
N PRO A 233 3.16 -3.54 32.06
CA PRO A 233 2.31 -4.65 32.50
C PRO A 233 3.16 -5.93 32.49
N ALA A 234 3.91 -6.14 33.57
CA ALA A 234 4.49 -7.42 33.89
C ALA A 234 3.50 -8.21 34.78
N ILE A 235 3.17 -9.43 34.33
CA ILE A 235 2.28 -10.41 34.97
C ILE A 235 0.80 -10.02 34.83
N ALA A 236 -0.02 -10.93 34.29
CA ALA A 236 -1.47 -10.77 34.29
C ALA A 236 -1.93 -10.35 35.69
N ALA A 237 -2.62 -9.21 35.78
CA ALA A 237 -3.23 -8.81 37.04
C ALA A 237 -4.13 -9.98 37.51
N GLU A 238 -3.98 -10.41 38.77
CA GLU A 238 -4.77 -11.49 39.38
C GLU A 238 -6.27 -11.46 38.99
N PRO A 239 -6.94 -10.29 38.87
CA PRO A 239 -8.33 -10.21 38.42
C PRO A 239 -8.60 -10.70 36.99
N ALA A 240 -7.69 -10.47 36.03
CA ALA A 240 -7.89 -10.85 34.63
C ALA A 240 -7.87 -12.37 34.45
N THR A 241 -6.94 -13.06 35.09
CA THR A 241 -6.87 -14.53 35.08
C THR A 241 -8.06 -15.14 35.83
N ARG A 242 -8.49 -14.52 36.94
CA ARG A 242 -9.68 -14.95 37.68
C ARG A 242 -10.96 -14.79 36.86
N TRP A 243 -11.06 -13.71 36.06
CA TRP A 243 -12.18 -13.54 35.13
C TRP A 243 -12.23 -14.63 34.06
N ASP A 244 -11.09 -14.94 33.42
CA ASP A 244 -11.07 -15.99 32.40
C ASP A 244 -11.51 -17.36 32.95
N ALA A 245 -11.09 -17.68 34.17
CA ALA A 245 -11.56 -18.88 34.88
C ALA A 245 -13.07 -18.82 35.16
N ALA A 246 -13.56 -17.72 35.73
CA ALA A 246 -14.99 -17.53 36.01
C ALA A 246 -15.84 -17.62 34.73
N ARG A 247 -15.38 -17.10 33.61
CA ARG A 247 -16.10 -17.19 32.32
C ARG A 247 -16.25 -18.63 31.84
N LEU A 248 -15.22 -19.47 32.01
CA LEU A 248 -15.31 -20.90 31.70
C LEU A 248 -16.28 -21.63 32.65
N GLU A 249 -16.32 -21.24 33.93
CA GLU A 249 -17.30 -21.76 34.88
C GLU A 249 -18.74 -21.40 34.50
N LEU A 250 -19.00 -20.16 34.07
CA LEU A 250 -20.30 -19.76 33.53
C LEU A 250 -20.66 -20.59 32.29
N ALA A 251 -19.71 -20.83 31.40
CA ALA A 251 -19.93 -21.66 30.23
C ALA A 251 -20.32 -23.11 30.59
N ALA A 252 -19.67 -23.68 31.61
CA ALA A 252 -20.06 -24.98 32.16
C ALA A 252 -21.46 -24.93 32.79
N LEU A 253 -21.79 -23.90 33.57
CA LEU A 253 -23.13 -23.73 34.14
C LEU A 253 -24.21 -23.61 33.06
N MET A 254 -23.96 -22.87 31.99
CA MET A 254 -24.87 -22.71 30.85
C MET A 254 -25.07 -24.02 30.07
N SER A 255 -24.05 -24.88 30.02
CA SER A 255 -24.12 -26.22 29.41
C SER A 255 -24.89 -27.22 30.28
N ASP A 256 -24.56 -27.26 31.57
CA ASP A 256 -24.89 -28.41 32.43
C ASP A 256 -26.12 -28.16 33.31
N ASN A 257 -26.59 -26.91 33.43
CA ASN A 257 -27.72 -26.54 34.27
C ASN A 257 -28.84 -25.88 33.47
N GLU A 258 -29.88 -26.64 33.17
CA GLU A 258 -31.04 -26.19 32.40
C GLU A 258 -31.75 -24.98 33.04
N ALA A 259 -31.87 -24.95 34.37
CA ALA A 259 -32.51 -23.84 35.07
C ALA A 259 -31.71 -22.53 34.93
N VAL A 260 -30.37 -22.61 34.97
CA VAL A 260 -29.49 -21.46 34.72
C VAL A 260 -29.64 -20.99 33.28
N ARG A 261 -29.55 -21.90 32.31
CA ARG A 261 -29.69 -21.57 30.89
C ARG A 261 -31.01 -20.88 30.57
N THR A 262 -32.14 -21.46 31.00
CA THR A 262 -33.48 -20.88 30.76
C THR A 262 -33.64 -19.53 31.45
N PHE A 263 -33.10 -19.37 32.67
CA PHE A 263 -33.11 -18.09 33.36
C PHE A 263 -32.32 -17.01 32.59
N VAL A 264 -31.08 -17.33 32.19
CA VAL A 264 -30.22 -16.42 31.45
C VAL A 264 -30.88 -16.02 30.13
N GLU A 265 -31.30 -16.98 29.31
CA GLU A 265 -31.98 -16.70 28.02
C GLU A 265 -33.22 -15.82 28.21
N GLY A 266 -34.04 -16.07 29.24
CA GLY A 266 -35.20 -15.24 29.56
C GLY A 266 -34.83 -13.82 29.97
N ARG A 267 -33.78 -13.64 30.78
CA ARG A 267 -33.28 -12.33 31.18
C ARG A 267 -32.72 -11.54 30.00
N LEU A 268 -31.95 -12.17 29.13
CA LEU A 268 -31.39 -11.54 27.94
C LEU A 268 -32.48 -11.10 26.95
N ALA A 269 -33.52 -11.93 26.76
CA ALA A 269 -34.68 -11.58 25.94
C ALA A 269 -35.44 -10.38 26.52
N GLN A 270 -35.62 -10.32 27.84
CA GLN A 270 -36.29 -9.19 28.50
C GLN A 270 -35.48 -7.89 28.37
N LEU A 271 -34.17 -7.94 28.65
CA LEU A 271 -33.30 -6.77 28.52
C LEU A 271 -33.26 -6.28 27.08
N SER A 272 -33.19 -7.19 26.10
CA SER A 272 -33.20 -6.83 24.68
C SER A 272 -34.48 -6.14 24.19
N GLN A 273 -35.55 -6.10 24.99
CA GLN A 273 -36.78 -5.37 24.70
C GLN A 273 -36.88 -4.02 25.42
N SER A 274 -35.97 -3.73 26.34
CA SER A 274 -35.96 -2.51 27.14
C SER A 274 -34.93 -1.54 26.59
N LEU A 275 -35.41 -0.45 25.97
CA LEU A 275 -34.55 0.58 25.39
C LEU A 275 -33.65 1.22 26.45
N ASP A 276 -34.21 1.56 27.62
CA ASP A 276 -33.47 2.22 28.70
C ASP A 276 -32.39 1.28 29.29
N ASP A 277 -32.73 0.01 29.52
CA ASP A 277 -31.76 -0.95 30.08
C ASP A 277 -30.64 -1.27 29.08
N LEU A 278 -30.97 -1.43 27.79
CA LEU A 278 -29.97 -1.63 26.74
C LEU A 278 -29.05 -0.43 26.58
N HIS A 279 -29.60 0.79 26.62
CA HIS A 279 -28.82 2.01 26.52
C HIS A 279 -27.87 2.14 27.71
N ALA A 280 -28.38 1.98 28.93
CA ALA A 280 -27.56 2.03 30.14
C ALA A 280 -26.48 0.94 30.13
N LEU A 281 -26.80 -0.27 29.66
CA LEU A 281 -25.82 -1.34 29.50
C LEU A 281 -24.76 -1.00 28.45
N ALA A 282 -25.14 -0.46 27.29
CA ALA A 282 -24.20 -0.09 26.23
C ALA A 282 -23.22 1.02 26.67
N GLU A 283 -23.69 2.00 27.45
CA GLU A 283 -22.85 3.07 28.00
C GLU A 283 -21.95 2.59 29.15
N ALA A 284 -22.29 1.48 29.81
CA ALA A 284 -21.51 0.90 30.90
C ALA A 284 -20.39 -0.04 30.41
N GLN A 285 -19.95 0.03 29.16
CA GLN A 285 -18.87 -0.82 28.62
C GLN A 285 -17.51 -0.10 28.62
N HIS A 286 -16.41 -0.85 28.46
CA HIS A 286 -15.07 -0.27 28.26
C HIS A 286 -14.87 0.37 26.88
N TYR A 287 -15.84 0.19 26.00
CA TYR A 287 -15.89 0.76 24.67
C TYR A 287 -17.21 1.50 24.47
N ARG A 288 -17.22 2.44 23.53
CA ARG A 288 -18.43 3.16 23.13
C ARG A 288 -18.81 2.77 21.71
N LEU A 289 -19.97 2.12 21.56
CA LEU A 289 -20.54 1.85 20.24
C LEU A 289 -20.98 3.17 19.60
N CYS A 290 -20.47 3.44 18.40
CA CYS A 290 -20.82 4.64 17.66
C CYS A 290 -20.90 4.35 16.16
N ASP A 291 -21.43 5.30 15.40
CA ASP A 291 -21.41 5.19 13.95
C ASP A 291 -20.03 5.55 13.36
N GLY A 292 -19.79 5.06 12.15
CA GLY A 292 -18.54 5.28 11.43
C GLY A 292 -18.28 6.75 11.09
N ASP A 293 -19.32 7.55 10.84
CA ASP A 293 -19.17 8.96 10.42
C ASP A 293 -18.67 9.85 11.57
N GLU A 294 -18.93 9.47 12.83
CA GLU A 294 -18.40 10.18 14.00
C GLU A 294 -16.86 10.24 13.99
N THR A 295 -16.20 9.19 13.48
CA THR A 295 -14.72 9.08 13.44
C THR A 295 -14.02 10.22 12.71
N ARG A 296 -14.71 10.86 11.77
CA ARG A 296 -14.19 12.02 11.03
C ARG A 296 -13.93 13.24 11.92
N ARG A 297 -14.72 13.38 12.99
CA ARG A 297 -14.67 14.52 13.91
C ARG A 297 -14.06 14.17 15.26
N ARG A 298 -14.22 12.93 15.70
CA ARG A 298 -13.69 12.41 16.96
C ARG A 298 -13.19 10.99 16.74
N ILE A 299 -11.93 10.74 17.06
CA ILE A 299 -11.40 9.38 17.11
C ILE A 299 -10.43 9.29 18.28
N ASN A 300 -10.32 8.11 18.88
CA ASN A 300 -9.42 7.92 20.01
C ASN A 300 -8.63 6.61 19.94
N PHE A 301 -8.42 6.09 18.73
CA PHE A 301 -7.40 5.08 18.43
C PHE A 301 -6.70 5.45 17.12
N ARG A 302 -5.42 5.09 16.97
CA ARG A 302 -4.72 5.30 15.69
C ARG A 302 -5.15 4.22 14.69
N ARG A 303 -5.50 4.66 13.47
CA ARG A 303 -5.89 3.81 12.34
C ARG A 303 -4.77 3.66 11.32
N PHE A 304 -4.86 2.62 10.50
CA PHE A 304 -4.19 2.61 9.20
C PHE A 304 -4.96 3.52 8.24
N PHE A 305 -4.35 4.62 7.82
CA PHE A 305 -4.99 5.70 7.06
C PHE A 305 -6.32 6.14 7.69
N THR A 306 -7.42 6.04 6.95
CA THR A 306 -8.79 6.36 7.39
C THR A 306 -9.65 5.11 7.60
N VAL A 307 -9.04 3.92 7.70
CA VAL A 307 -9.75 2.63 7.77
C VAL A 307 -10.08 2.26 9.21
N ASN A 308 -11.36 2.41 9.60
CA ASN A 308 -11.83 2.08 10.95
C ASN A 308 -11.61 0.62 11.37
N GLY A 309 -11.61 -0.30 10.41
CA GLY A 309 -11.41 -1.73 10.63
C GLY A 309 -9.95 -2.13 10.90
N LEU A 310 -8.99 -1.20 10.91
CA LEU A 310 -7.57 -1.48 11.16
C LEU A 310 -7.07 -0.58 12.30
N ILE A 311 -6.71 -1.19 13.42
CA ILE A 311 -6.23 -0.51 14.63
C ILE A 311 -4.73 -0.71 14.78
N CYS A 312 -4.02 0.39 15.00
CA CYS A 312 -2.57 0.36 15.01
C CYS A 312 -1.99 -0.14 16.34
N LEU A 313 -0.85 -0.83 16.22
CA LEU A 313 -0.04 -1.33 17.32
C LEU A 313 0.94 -0.26 17.81
N ALA A 314 1.33 -0.37 19.08
CA ALA A 314 2.43 0.38 19.69
C ALA A 314 3.74 -0.43 19.61
N VAL A 315 4.15 -0.79 18.38
CA VAL A 315 5.28 -1.71 18.13
C VAL A 315 6.65 -1.15 18.52
N GLU A 316 6.74 0.15 18.79
CA GLU A 316 7.92 0.78 19.40
C GLU A 316 8.22 0.28 20.82
N ARG A 317 7.23 -0.35 21.47
CA ARG A 317 7.39 -0.96 22.79
C ARG A 317 8.04 -2.34 22.67
N PRO A 318 9.12 -2.63 23.41
CA PRO A 318 9.85 -3.89 23.29
C PRO A 318 8.99 -5.15 23.48
N GLU A 319 8.02 -5.13 24.40
CA GLU A 319 7.12 -6.25 24.66
C GLU A 319 6.15 -6.50 23.49
N VAL A 320 5.66 -5.44 22.85
CA VAL A 320 4.76 -5.53 21.69
C VAL A 320 5.54 -6.03 20.49
N PHE A 321 6.72 -5.45 20.23
CA PHE A 321 7.64 -5.91 19.19
C PHE A 321 7.92 -7.41 19.32
N THR A 322 8.30 -7.85 20.52
CA THR A 322 8.62 -9.26 20.80
C THR A 322 7.42 -10.16 20.52
N GLN A 323 6.23 -9.78 20.99
CA GLN A 323 5.04 -10.61 20.79
C GLN A 323 4.67 -10.74 19.31
N VAL A 324 4.67 -9.62 18.58
CA VAL A 324 4.32 -9.56 17.15
C VAL A 324 5.29 -10.36 16.30
N HIS A 325 6.58 -10.40 16.66
CA HIS A 325 7.62 -11.01 15.83
C HIS A 325 8.03 -12.42 16.27
N SER A 326 7.55 -12.93 17.41
CA SER A 326 7.96 -14.23 17.96
C SER A 326 7.87 -15.41 16.97
N LEU A 327 6.71 -15.61 16.33
CA LEU A 327 6.54 -16.67 15.32
C LEU A 327 7.36 -16.40 14.05
N ILE A 328 7.48 -15.14 13.63
CA ILE A 328 8.29 -14.76 12.47
C ILE A 328 9.77 -15.08 12.74
N GLN A 329 10.27 -14.76 13.94
CA GLN A 329 11.61 -15.09 14.37
C GLN A 329 11.84 -16.60 14.35
N GLU A 330 10.91 -17.40 14.90
CA GLU A 330 11.01 -18.87 14.88
C GLU A 330 11.14 -19.42 13.45
N LEU A 331 10.38 -18.85 12.50
CA LEU A 331 10.40 -19.26 11.08
C LEU A 331 11.64 -18.75 10.33
N VAL A 332 12.28 -17.67 10.80
CA VAL A 332 13.58 -17.22 10.31
C VAL A 332 14.69 -18.12 10.86
N ASP A 333 14.67 -18.38 12.17
CA ASP A 333 15.68 -19.18 12.88
C ASP A 333 15.76 -20.63 12.38
N ASP A 334 14.60 -21.25 12.10
CA ASP A 334 14.56 -22.61 11.53
C ASP A 334 14.85 -22.66 10.01
N GLY A 335 15.02 -21.49 9.39
CA GLY A 335 15.31 -21.34 7.97
C GLY A 335 14.12 -21.66 7.06
N THR A 336 12.89 -21.51 7.54
CA THR A 336 11.70 -21.47 6.69
C THR A 336 11.66 -20.18 5.87
N PHE A 337 12.00 -19.04 6.49
CA PHE A 337 12.14 -17.74 5.84
C PHE A 337 13.60 -17.32 5.70
N GLN A 338 13.95 -16.74 4.55
CA GLN A 338 15.29 -16.20 4.27
C GLN A 338 15.28 -14.68 4.10
N GLY A 339 14.09 -14.08 4.04
CA GLY A 339 13.94 -12.64 4.06
C GLY A 339 12.56 -12.19 4.49
N LEU A 340 12.46 -10.90 4.80
CA LEU A 340 11.26 -10.21 5.24
C LEU A 340 11.02 -8.97 4.37
N ARG A 341 9.77 -8.74 3.97
CA ARG A 341 9.29 -7.46 3.44
C ARG A 341 8.42 -6.82 4.50
N VAL A 342 8.78 -5.62 4.94
CA VAL A 342 8.05 -4.88 5.97
C VAL A 342 6.98 -4.02 5.30
N ASP A 343 5.72 -4.30 5.62
CA ASP A 343 4.58 -3.49 5.22
C ASP A 343 4.53 -2.14 5.93
N HIS A 344 4.18 -1.09 5.19
CA HIS A 344 3.84 0.24 5.69
C HIS A 344 4.79 0.77 6.78
N VAL A 345 6.09 0.79 6.51
CA VAL A 345 7.11 1.22 7.47
C VAL A 345 6.90 2.68 7.93
N ASP A 346 6.30 3.50 7.08
CA ASP A 346 6.00 4.91 7.34
C ASP A 346 4.88 5.14 8.36
N GLY A 347 4.09 4.11 8.69
CA GLY A 347 3.09 4.19 9.75
C GLY A 347 3.67 4.10 11.17
N LEU A 348 4.92 3.62 11.29
CA LEU A 348 5.55 3.35 12.59
C LEU A 348 5.92 4.64 13.31
N PHE A 349 5.92 4.58 14.65
CA PHE A 349 6.30 5.72 15.49
C PHE A 349 7.79 6.07 15.32
N ASP A 350 8.65 5.04 15.43
CA ASP A 350 10.10 5.12 15.20
C ASP A 350 10.53 4.03 14.19
N PRO A 351 10.45 4.30 12.88
CA PRO A 351 10.87 3.35 11.83
C PRO A 351 12.33 2.90 11.98
N ALA A 352 13.24 3.81 12.34
CA ALA A 352 14.66 3.50 12.47
C ALA A 352 14.90 2.53 13.64
N GLY A 353 14.35 2.83 14.82
CA GLY A 353 14.44 1.96 15.99
C GLY A 353 13.77 0.60 15.78
N TYR A 354 12.65 0.56 15.05
CA TYR A 354 11.99 -0.68 14.65
C TYR A 354 12.90 -1.55 13.75
N LEU A 355 13.46 -0.97 12.69
CA LEU A 355 14.31 -1.71 11.75
C LEU A 355 15.62 -2.19 12.40
N ASP A 356 16.18 -1.41 13.32
CA ASP A 356 17.31 -1.83 14.15
C ASP A 356 16.95 -3.03 15.04
N SER A 357 15.78 -2.99 15.67
CA SER A 357 15.29 -4.08 16.51
C SER A 357 15.00 -5.34 15.68
N LEU A 358 14.43 -5.16 14.48
CA LEU A 358 14.19 -6.25 13.53
C LEU A 358 15.50 -6.89 13.08
N ARG A 359 16.50 -6.10 12.65
CA ARG A 359 17.82 -6.62 12.26
C ARG A 359 18.49 -7.38 13.41
N LYS A 360 18.50 -6.82 14.62
CA LYS A 360 19.09 -7.47 15.81
C LYS A 360 18.40 -8.78 16.17
N THR A 361 17.08 -8.85 15.99
CA THR A 361 16.28 -10.03 16.34
C THR A 361 16.38 -11.14 15.30
N MET A 362 16.38 -10.77 14.02
CA MET A 362 16.40 -11.72 12.89
C MET A 362 17.83 -12.12 12.48
N GLY A 363 18.84 -11.36 12.91
CA GLY A 363 20.25 -11.56 12.56
C GLY A 363 20.67 -10.88 11.25
N GLU A 364 21.97 -11.00 10.95
CA GLU A 364 22.60 -10.39 9.76
C GLU A 364 22.32 -11.15 8.46
N ASP A 365 21.83 -12.39 8.57
CA ASP A 365 21.65 -13.25 7.41
C ASP A 365 20.39 -12.97 6.59
N PRO A 366 19.20 -12.72 7.17
CA PRO A 366 18.00 -12.50 6.38
C PRO A 366 18.03 -11.24 5.50
N TYR A 367 17.49 -11.36 4.31
CA TYR A 367 17.22 -10.21 3.43
C TYR A 367 16.04 -9.40 3.97
N ILE A 368 16.14 -8.09 4.09
CA ILE A 368 15.07 -7.21 4.59
C ILE A 368 14.86 -6.07 3.61
N VAL A 369 13.63 -5.90 3.14
CA VAL A 369 13.19 -4.73 2.38
C VAL A 369 11.96 -4.12 3.00
N VAL A 370 11.70 -2.85 2.69
CA VAL A 370 10.55 -2.12 3.21
C VAL A 370 9.64 -1.65 2.08
N GLU A 371 8.35 -1.67 2.32
CA GLU A 371 7.43 -0.85 1.55
C GLU A 371 7.57 0.60 1.99
N LYS A 372 8.10 1.43 1.10
CA LYS A 372 8.22 2.87 1.29
C LYS A 372 8.12 3.54 -0.08
N ILE A 373 7.31 4.58 -0.16
CA ILE A 373 7.11 5.36 -1.39
C ILE A 373 8.05 6.56 -1.35
N LEU A 374 8.90 6.71 -2.36
CA LEU A 374 9.84 7.82 -2.48
C LEU A 374 9.28 8.85 -3.46
N GLU A 375 9.19 10.11 -3.04
CA GLU A 375 8.86 11.21 -3.94
C GLU A 375 10.07 11.60 -4.81
N PRO A 376 9.87 12.30 -5.94
CA PRO A 376 10.96 12.76 -6.79
C PRO A 376 12.02 13.56 -6.01
N GLY A 377 13.27 13.06 -6.01
CA GLY A 377 14.38 13.69 -5.29
C GLY A 377 14.52 13.29 -3.82
N GLU A 378 13.61 12.46 -3.29
CA GLU A 378 13.72 11.91 -1.93
C GLU A 378 14.74 10.76 -1.88
N GLU A 379 15.58 10.73 -0.84
CA GLU A 379 16.47 9.61 -0.55
C GLU A 379 15.95 8.75 0.60
N LEU A 380 16.03 7.43 0.46
CA LEU A 380 15.79 6.50 1.57
C LEU A 380 16.87 6.70 2.66
N PRO A 381 16.53 6.69 3.97
CA PRO A 381 17.51 6.84 5.04
C PRO A 381 18.62 5.79 4.96
N LYS A 382 19.86 6.24 4.66
CA LYS A 382 21.03 5.36 4.43
C LYS A 382 21.48 4.59 5.67
N THR A 383 21.01 4.97 6.85
CA THR A 383 21.33 4.31 8.13
C THR A 383 20.45 3.10 8.42
N TRP A 384 19.34 2.90 7.70
CA TRP A 384 18.46 1.77 7.94
C TRP A 384 19.15 0.45 7.59
N PRO A 385 19.11 -0.58 8.47
CA PRO A 385 19.82 -1.84 8.29
C PRO A 385 19.07 -2.82 7.35
N ILE A 386 18.74 -2.35 6.16
CA ILE A 386 17.92 -3.04 5.15
C ILE A 386 18.62 -3.05 3.78
N GLN A 387 18.09 -3.82 2.84
CA GLN A 387 18.62 -3.92 1.47
C GLN A 387 17.94 -2.97 0.47
N GLY A 388 16.86 -2.28 0.88
CA GLY A 388 16.19 -1.25 0.10
C GLY A 388 14.67 -1.34 0.17
N THR A 389 14.00 -0.82 -0.86
CA THR A 389 12.53 -0.78 -0.94
C THR A 389 11.94 -1.98 -1.70
N SER A 390 10.61 -2.04 -1.75
CA SER A 390 9.85 -2.93 -2.63
C SER A 390 9.83 -2.53 -4.11
N GLY A 391 10.44 -1.39 -4.49
CA GLY A 391 10.73 -1.07 -5.88
C GLY A 391 9.76 -0.14 -6.63
N TYR A 392 8.90 0.61 -5.95
CA TYR A 392 8.04 1.60 -6.60
C TYR A 392 8.83 2.73 -7.27
N GLU A 393 9.95 3.14 -6.68
CA GLU A 393 10.85 4.11 -7.29
C GLU A 393 11.49 3.55 -8.58
N TYR A 394 11.78 2.25 -8.62
CA TYR A 394 12.26 1.59 -9.83
C TYR A 394 11.19 1.56 -10.92
N LEU A 395 9.95 1.26 -10.55
CA LEU A 395 8.79 1.33 -11.45
C LEU A 395 8.71 2.71 -12.10
N ALA A 396 8.74 3.78 -11.28
CA ALA A 396 8.65 5.15 -11.77
C ALA A 396 9.82 5.52 -12.69
N LEU A 397 11.05 5.12 -12.37
CA LEU A 397 12.22 5.35 -13.23
C LEU A 397 12.07 4.71 -14.60
N VAL A 398 11.64 3.43 -14.66
CA VAL A 398 11.45 2.75 -15.95
C VAL A 398 10.27 3.33 -16.72
N ASN A 399 9.17 3.66 -16.03
CA ASN A 399 8.02 4.28 -16.66
C ASN A 399 8.39 5.63 -17.30
N ASN A 400 9.11 6.48 -16.56
CA ASN A 400 9.59 7.77 -17.06
C ASN A 400 10.65 7.65 -18.17
N LEU A 401 11.48 6.61 -18.17
CA LEU A 401 12.38 6.36 -19.30
C LEU A 401 11.60 6.03 -20.60
N LEU A 402 10.51 5.26 -20.47
CA LEU A 402 9.68 4.85 -21.61
C LEU A 402 8.70 5.93 -22.07
N THR A 403 8.37 6.90 -21.22
CA THR A 403 7.66 8.13 -21.60
C THR A 403 8.54 9.00 -22.49
N ASP A 404 8.00 9.46 -23.63
CA ASP A 404 8.66 10.42 -24.51
C ASP A 404 8.40 11.87 -24.02
N PRO A 405 9.43 12.60 -23.57
CA PRO A 405 9.26 13.98 -23.10
C PRO A 405 8.74 14.94 -24.18
N GLN A 406 8.95 14.63 -25.46
CA GLN A 406 8.40 15.45 -26.56
C GLN A 406 6.86 15.39 -26.64
N GLY A 407 6.22 14.43 -25.94
CA GLY A 407 4.77 14.37 -25.81
C GLY A 407 4.19 15.35 -24.79
N GLU A 408 4.99 15.99 -23.94
CA GLU A 408 4.47 16.76 -22.80
C GLU A 408 3.58 17.94 -23.23
N THR A 409 4.05 18.73 -24.18
CA THR A 409 3.34 19.92 -24.65
C THR A 409 1.97 19.58 -25.24
N PRO A 410 1.84 18.65 -26.22
CA PRO A 410 0.53 18.25 -26.74
C PRO A 410 -0.44 17.79 -25.63
N PHE A 411 0.02 16.94 -24.71
CA PHE A 411 -0.80 16.43 -23.62
C PHE A 411 -1.24 17.52 -22.64
N THR A 412 -0.33 18.43 -22.27
CA THR A 412 -0.60 19.53 -21.33
C THR A 412 -1.57 20.54 -21.94
N ASP A 413 -1.32 20.98 -23.17
CA ASP A 413 -2.18 21.93 -23.88
C ASP A 413 -3.58 21.37 -24.09
N PHE A 414 -3.66 20.10 -24.50
CA PHE A 414 -4.93 19.40 -24.66
C PHE A 414 -5.69 19.30 -23.34
N TYR A 415 -5.03 18.88 -22.27
CA TYR A 415 -5.66 18.70 -20.97
C TYR A 415 -6.14 20.02 -20.34
N ASN A 416 -5.35 21.09 -20.44
CA ASN A 416 -5.75 22.43 -19.99
C ASN A 416 -6.97 22.94 -20.78
N LYS A 417 -7.01 22.68 -22.09
CA LYS A 417 -8.18 23.01 -22.93
C LYS A 417 -9.41 22.20 -22.53
N LEU A 418 -9.26 20.91 -22.23
CA LEU A 418 -10.37 20.04 -21.81
C LEU A 418 -10.96 20.46 -20.47
N THR A 419 -10.12 20.71 -19.47
CA THR A 419 -10.55 20.95 -18.09
C THR A 419 -10.84 22.42 -17.78
N GLN A 420 -10.38 23.35 -18.63
CA GLN A 420 -10.54 24.80 -18.46
C GLN A 420 -10.02 25.31 -17.10
N THR A 421 -9.08 24.59 -16.48
CA THR A 421 -8.40 25.00 -15.25
C THR A 421 -6.90 25.07 -15.48
N ASN A 422 -6.27 26.07 -14.86
CA ASN A 422 -4.82 26.26 -14.83
C ASN A 422 -4.29 26.20 -13.38
N THR A 423 -5.02 25.57 -12.45
CA THR A 423 -4.55 25.42 -11.07
C THR A 423 -3.25 24.60 -11.07
N PRO A 424 -2.14 25.15 -10.55
CA PRO A 424 -0.87 24.42 -10.45
C PRO A 424 -1.04 23.09 -9.72
N LEU A 425 -0.30 22.06 -10.14
CA LEU A 425 -0.48 20.71 -9.61
C LEU A 425 -0.15 20.63 -8.11
N HIS A 426 0.88 21.33 -7.65
CA HIS A 426 1.17 21.54 -6.22
C HIS A 426 -0.06 22.04 -5.42
N ASP A 427 -0.82 23.02 -5.94
CA ASP A 427 -2.01 23.52 -5.26
C ASP A 427 -3.14 22.48 -5.24
N GLN A 428 -3.24 21.66 -6.29
CA GLN A 428 -4.18 20.55 -6.33
C GLN A 428 -3.81 19.49 -5.27
N ILE A 429 -2.54 19.05 -5.21
CA ILE A 429 -2.01 18.12 -4.18
C ILE A 429 -2.38 18.64 -2.80
N ARG A 430 -1.99 19.88 -2.49
CA ARG A 430 -2.28 20.54 -1.21
C ARG A 430 -3.78 20.54 -0.90
N SER A 431 -4.62 20.92 -1.86
CA SER A 431 -6.08 20.99 -1.65
C SER A 431 -6.69 19.61 -1.36
N ARG A 432 -6.17 18.53 -1.94
CA ARG A 432 -6.67 17.16 -1.70
C ARG A 432 -6.18 16.62 -0.37
N LYS A 433 -4.92 16.84 -0.01
CA LYS A 433 -4.39 16.56 1.34
C LYS A 433 -5.20 17.30 2.40
N ALA A 434 -5.49 18.59 2.18
CA ALA A 434 -6.32 19.39 3.08
C ALA A 434 -7.76 18.85 3.19
N TYR A 435 -8.37 18.42 2.08
CA TYR A 435 -9.70 17.81 2.12
C TYR A 435 -9.69 16.57 3.03
N ILE A 436 -8.73 15.65 2.87
CA ILE A 436 -8.62 14.47 3.73
C ILE A 436 -8.43 14.87 5.19
N LEU A 437 -7.52 15.81 5.48
CA LEU A 437 -7.25 16.24 6.85
C LEU A 437 -8.51 16.79 7.54
N TYR A 438 -9.20 17.72 6.91
CA TYR A 438 -10.32 18.43 7.54
C TYR A 438 -11.66 17.69 7.43
N HIS A 439 -11.82 16.81 6.44
CA HIS A 439 -13.06 16.06 6.24
C HIS A 439 -13.02 14.67 6.87
N ASP A 440 -11.89 13.94 6.78
CA ASP A 440 -11.80 12.52 7.17
C ASP A 440 -10.94 12.27 8.41
N MET A 441 -9.98 13.18 8.71
CA MET A 441 -9.02 13.06 9.81
C MET A 441 -9.08 14.23 10.82
N GLY A 442 -10.25 14.87 10.96
CA GLY A 442 -10.42 15.99 11.88
C GLY A 442 -10.24 15.59 13.35
N GLY A 443 -10.60 14.35 13.70
CA GLY A 443 -10.36 13.78 15.02
C GLY A 443 -8.87 13.64 15.35
N GLU A 444 -8.06 13.15 14.41
CA GLU A 444 -6.61 13.04 14.55
C GLU A 444 -5.94 14.41 14.73
N LEU A 445 -6.36 15.43 13.96
CA LEU A 445 -5.84 16.79 14.11
C LEU A 445 -6.17 17.38 15.49
N ALA A 446 -7.38 17.15 15.99
CA ALA A 446 -7.77 17.58 17.33
C ALA A 446 -6.93 16.89 18.42
N ASN A 447 -6.64 15.60 18.25
CA ASN A 447 -5.75 14.85 19.13
C ASN A 447 -4.32 15.39 19.12
N LEU A 448 -3.78 15.76 17.96
CA LEU A 448 -2.45 16.39 17.87
C LEU A 448 -2.38 17.72 18.61
N LEU A 449 -3.40 18.57 18.49
CA LEU A 449 -3.45 19.83 19.25
C LEU A 449 -3.51 19.58 20.75
N LYS A 450 -4.34 18.63 21.18
CA LYS A 450 -4.39 18.23 22.59
C LYS A 450 -3.02 17.72 23.06
N PHE A 451 -2.40 16.85 22.27
CA PHE A 451 -1.11 16.26 22.57
C PHE A 451 -0.01 17.32 22.67
N PHE A 452 0.01 18.31 21.76
CA PHE A 452 0.90 19.46 21.85
C PHE A 452 0.85 20.13 23.24
N HIS A 453 -0.36 20.36 23.77
CA HIS A 453 -0.53 20.96 25.10
C HIS A 453 -0.05 20.04 26.23
N THR A 454 -0.21 18.72 26.10
CA THR A 454 0.28 17.76 27.11
C THR A 454 1.81 17.64 27.15
N GLN A 455 2.50 17.93 26.05
CA GLN A 455 3.96 17.81 25.99
C GLN A 455 4.72 18.96 26.67
N ASP A 456 4.03 20.01 27.14
CA ASP A 456 4.62 21.16 27.86
C ASP A 456 5.89 21.70 27.16
N LEU A 457 5.77 21.95 25.85
CA LEU A 457 6.86 22.41 24.99
C LEU A 457 7.02 23.94 25.01
N VAL A 458 6.03 24.64 25.55
CA VAL A 458 5.84 26.09 25.44
C VAL A 458 5.25 26.62 26.75
N SER A 459 5.79 27.74 27.25
CA SER A 459 5.29 28.35 28.48
C SER A 459 3.94 29.06 28.27
N PRO A 460 3.15 29.31 29.34
CA PRO A 460 1.90 30.05 29.23
C PRO A 460 2.04 31.45 28.60
N ASP A 461 3.16 32.13 28.86
CA ASP A 461 3.45 33.46 28.31
C ASP A 461 3.66 33.39 26.79
N GLU A 462 4.40 32.38 26.31
CA GLU A 462 4.63 32.15 24.88
C GLU A 462 3.34 31.79 24.12
N LEU A 463 2.32 31.23 24.79
CA LEU A 463 1.01 30.92 24.21
C LEU A 463 0.02 32.10 24.24
N THR A 464 0.29 33.15 25.01
CA THR A 464 -0.68 34.25 25.24
C THR A 464 -1.07 34.95 23.93
N ASP A 465 -0.15 34.99 22.98
CA ASP A 465 -0.29 35.66 21.68
C ASP A 465 -0.69 34.72 20.53
N VAL A 466 -0.89 33.43 20.81
CA VAL A 466 -1.17 32.38 19.82
C VAL A 466 -2.59 31.85 20.02
N ASN A 467 -3.47 32.12 19.06
CA ASN A 467 -4.82 31.60 19.08
C ASN A 467 -4.81 30.06 18.90
N PRO A 468 -5.46 29.26 19.78
CA PRO A 468 -5.47 27.80 19.68
C PRO A 468 -5.99 27.25 18.33
N THR A 469 -6.99 27.89 17.75
CA THR A 469 -7.51 27.53 16.42
C THR A 469 -6.46 27.79 15.33
N MET A 470 -5.72 28.90 15.42
CA MET A 470 -4.66 29.21 14.46
C MET A 470 -3.45 28.26 14.62
N LEU A 471 -3.16 27.83 15.85
CA LEU A 471 -2.16 26.79 16.09
C LEU A 471 -2.57 25.45 15.47
N MET A 472 -3.82 25.03 15.66
CA MET A 472 -4.36 23.82 15.03
C MET A 472 -4.27 23.89 13.50
N LEU A 473 -4.61 25.04 12.91
CA LEU A 473 -4.51 25.26 11.46
C LEU A 473 -3.06 25.27 11.00
N ALA A 474 -2.10 25.80 11.77
CA ALA A 474 -0.69 25.77 11.43
C ALA A 474 -0.10 24.36 11.49
N ILE A 475 -0.46 23.56 12.50
CA ILE A 475 -0.12 22.12 12.54
C ILE A 475 -0.70 21.43 11.31
N GLY A 476 -1.99 21.65 11.03
CA GLY A 476 -2.64 21.05 9.87
C GLY A 476 -2.01 21.45 8.54
N GLU A 477 -1.65 22.72 8.38
CA GLU A 477 -0.98 23.22 7.18
C GLU A 477 0.42 22.64 7.02
N LEU A 478 1.18 22.48 8.10
CA LEU A 478 2.47 21.80 8.08
C LEU A 478 2.33 20.35 7.59
N LEU A 479 1.33 19.60 8.09
CA LEU A 479 1.09 18.22 7.64
C LEU A 479 0.70 18.16 6.16
N VAL A 480 -0.17 19.08 5.73
CA VAL A 480 -0.66 19.18 4.35
C VAL A 480 0.44 19.57 3.38
N GLN A 481 1.34 20.48 3.77
CA GLN A 481 2.42 20.98 2.91
C GLN A 481 3.67 20.09 2.93
N CYS A 482 3.76 19.10 3.83
CA CYS A 482 4.88 18.15 3.83
C CYS A 482 5.04 17.51 2.43
N PRO A 483 6.17 17.73 1.74
CA PRO A 483 6.32 17.39 0.33
C PRO A 483 6.63 15.90 0.09
N VAL A 484 7.02 15.19 1.15
CA VAL A 484 7.30 13.75 1.15
C VAL A 484 6.28 13.02 2.02
N TYR A 485 6.30 11.70 1.98
CA TYR A 485 5.46 10.86 2.85
C TYR A 485 5.65 11.22 4.32
N ARG A 486 6.90 11.34 4.78
CA ARG A 486 7.27 11.85 6.09
C ARG A 486 8.77 12.09 6.19
N TYR A 487 9.17 12.85 7.20
CA TYR A 487 10.56 12.91 7.65
C TYR A 487 10.84 11.89 8.76
N TYR A 488 12.13 11.61 9.01
CA TYR A 488 12.58 10.48 9.82
C TYR A 488 13.53 10.87 10.97
N GLY A 489 13.66 12.16 11.29
CA GLY A 489 14.38 12.63 12.46
C GLY A 489 14.00 11.85 13.72
N ASN A 490 14.98 11.16 14.29
CA ASN A 490 14.81 10.29 15.47
C ASN A 490 15.60 10.80 16.68
N GLN A 491 16.17 12.00 16.60
CA GLN A 491 16.83 12.68 17.70
C GLN A 491 16.79 14.19 17.47
N PHE A 492 16.76 14.97 18.55
CA PHE A 492 16.95 16.42 18.50
C PHE A 492 18.32 16.80 19.12
N PRO A 493 19.01 17.82 18.57
CA PRO A 493 18.63 18.61 17.40
C PRO A 493 18.65 17.79 16.09
N LEU A 494 17.80 18.17 15.12
CA LEU A 494 17.74 17.51 13.82
C LEU A 494 19.05 17.68 13.04
N THR A 495 19.26 16.82 12.04
CA THR A 495 20.33 17.03 11.06
C THR A 495 20.14 18.34 10.32
N GLU A 496 21.23 18.95 9.84
CA GLU A 496 21.16 20.24 9.15
C GLU A 496 20.25 20.20 7.90
N THR A 497 20.29 19.09 7.15
CA THR A 497 19.42 18.86 5.98
C THR A 497 17.95 18.89 6.39
N GLU A 498 17.54 18.02 7.33
CA GLU A 498 16.13 17.94 7.73
C GLU A 498 15.65 19.21 8.45
N ALA A 499 16.54 19.88 9.19
CA ALA A 499 16.26 21.19 9.77
C ALA A 499 16.00 22.25 8.69
N ASN A 500 16.75 22.25 7.58
CA ASN A 500 16.52 23.16 6.45
C ASN A 500 15.20 22.85 5.73
N ASP A 501 14.89 21.57 5.52
CA ASP A 501 13.63 21.15 4.93
C ASP A 501 12.44 21.59 5.79
N LEU A 502 12.55 21.43 7.11
CA LEU A 502 11.53 21.89 8.06
C LEU A 502 11.39 23.43 8.08
N ARG A 503 12.49 24.19 7.95
CA ARG A 503 12.42 25.66 7.81
C ARG A 503 11.68 26.08 6.54
N ALA A 504 11.97 25.42 5.42
CA ALA A 504 11.29 25.69 4.16
C ALA A 504 9.79 25.42 4.28
N LEU A 505 9.42 24.27 4.84
CA LEU A 505 8.02 23.90 5.11
C LEU A 505 7.31 24.92 6.01
N LEU A 506 7.96 25.37 7.09
CA LEU A 506 7.39 26.38 7.98
C LEU A 506 7.30 27.77 7.31
N ALA A 507 8.21 28.11 6.40
CA ALA A 507 8.09 29.31 5.60
C ALA A 507 6.84 29.27 4.68
N ASP A 508 6.54 28.10 4.09
CA ASP A 508 5.33 27.92 3.30
C ASP A 508 4.05 28.04 4.15
N VAL A 509 4.10 27.56 5.41
CA VAL A 509 2.98 27.75 6.36
C VAL A 509 2.76 29.24 6.65
N ARG A 510 3.82 30.03 6.89
CA ARG A 510 3.71 31.49 7.10
C ARG A 510 3.13 32.22 5.90
N ASN A 511 3.58 31.85 4.71
CA ASN A 511 3.16 32.47 3.46
C ASN A 511 1.68 32.18 3.12
N ARG A 512 1.07 31.19 3.78
CA ARG A 512 -0.30 30.77 3.49
C ARG A 512 -1.35 31.79 3.94
N ALA A 513 -1.17 32.36 5.14
CA ALA A 513 -2.04 33.36 5.74
C ALA A 513 -1.32 34.08 6.88
N VAL A 514 -1.54 35.39 7.04
CA VAL A 514 -0.87 36.22 8.06
C VAL A 514 -1.17 35.75 9.49
N GLU A 515 -2.34 35.16 9.71
CA GLU A 515 -2.75 34.59 11.00
C GLU A 515 -1.95 33.35 11.41
N LEU A 516 -1.22 32.72 10.46
CA LEU A 516 -0.38 31.54 10.70
C LEU A 516 1.08 31.88 11.02
N GLU A 517 1.50 33.14 10.92
CA GLU A 517 2.89 33.57 11.13
C GLU A 517 3.37 33.22 12.56
N LYS A 518 2.68 33.72 13.59
CA LYS A 518 3.03 33.45 15.00
C LYS A 518 2.97 31.96 15.37
N PRO A 519 1.92 31.20 15.01
CA PRO A 519 1.94 29.75 15.19
C PRO A 519 3.12 29.02 14.52
N ALA A 520 3.48 29.40 13.30
CA ALA A 520 4.60 28.78 12.58
C ALA A 520 5.95 29.13 13.25
N ASP A 521 6.13 30.37 13.71
CA ASP A 521 7.30 30.77 14.51
C ASP A 521 7.41 29.95 15.80
N LEU A 522 6.27 29.66 16.43
CA LEU A 522 6.24 28.81 17.61
C LEU A 522 6.69 27.36 17.29
N LEU A 523 6.19 26.79 16.19
CA LEU A 523 6.60 25.45 15.73
C LEU A 523 8.09 25.41 15.34
N GLU A 524 8.61 26.47 14.71
CA GLU A 524 10.03 26.60 14.41
C GLU A 524 10.85 26.62 15.70
N LYS A 525 10.43 27.42 16.68
CA LYS A 525 11.11 27.55 17.97
C LYS A 525 11.19 26.23 18.73
N ILE A 526 10.10 25.44 18.78
CA ILE A 526 10.09 24.17 19.53
C ILE A 526 10.97 23.09 18.90
N TRP A 527 11.10 23.07 17.57
CA TRP A 527 11.82 21.99 16.87
C TRP A 527 13.23 22.37 16.43
N LEU A 528 13.51 23.65 16.15
CA LEU A 528 14.78 24.06 15.57
C LEU A 528 15.63 24.94 16.49
N GLU A 529 15.01 25.75 17.37
CA GLU A 529 15.74 26.67 18.24
C GLU A 529 15.98 26.11 19.65
N LYS A 530 14.90 25.82 20.40
CA LYS A 530 14.99 25.35 21.79
C LYS A 530 15.84 24.07 21.92
N PRO A 531 15.72 23.06 21.03
CA PRO A 531 16.47 21.82 21.19
C PRO A 531 18.00 21.95 21.11
N GLN A 532 18.51 23.08 20.60
CA GLN A 532 19.95 23.37 20.56
C GLN A 532 20.55 23.64 21.96
N THR A 533 19.72 24.02 22.93
CA THR A 533 20.17 24.46 24.26
C THR A 533 19.39 23.85 25.42
N ALA A 534 18.27 23.18 25.15
CA ALA A 534 17.44 22.53 26.14
C ALA A 534 18.06 21.20 26.63
N ASP A 535 17.48 20.65 27.69
CA ASP A 535 17.87 19.35 28.24
C ASP A 535 17.27 18.17 27.45
N ASP A 536 17.76 16.97 27.77
CA ASP A 536 17.30 15.72 27.14
C ASP A 536 15.81 15.46 27.37
N GLU A 537 15.26 15.96 28.48
CA GLU A 537 13.84 15.78 28.80
C GLU A 537 12.97 16.58 27.82
N TYR A 538 13.27 17.87 27.63
CA TYR A 538 12.61 18.70 26.63
C TYR A 538 12.75 18.11 25.23
N ASN A 539 13.97 17.73 24.83
CA ASN A 539 14.24 17.16 23.51
C ASN A 539 13.45 15.87 23.28
N SER A 540 13.29 15.04 24.32
CA SER A 540 12.45 13.84 24.26
C SER A 540 10.97 14.17 24.08
N ARG A 541 10.42 15.18 24.76
CA ARG A 541 9.02 15.61 24.58
C ARG A 541 8.80 16.19 23.17
N ALA A 542 9.72 17.04 22.71
CA ALA A 542 9.68 17.65 21.39
C ALA A 542 9.75 16.59 20.27
N LEU A 543 10.62 15.59 20.44
CA LEU A 543 10.76 14.46 19.52
C LEU A 543 9.48 13.65 19.42
N ARG A 544 8.83 13.32 20.55
CA ARG A 544 7.55 12.60 20.53
C ARG A 544 6.47 13.38 19.79
N PHE A 545 6.37 14.69 19.99
CA PHE A 545 5.43 15.52 19.26
C PHE A 545 5.72 15.52 17.75
N TYR A 546 6.98 15.71 17.37
CA TYR A 546 7.43 15.64 15.98
C TYR A 546 7.09 14.29 15.32
N GLN A 547 7.44 13.18 15.96
CA GLN A 547 7.17 11.83 15.46
C GLN A 547 5.67 11.56 15.30
N ARG A 548 4.82 12.02 16.23
CA ARG A 548 3.36 11.93 16.08
C ARG A 548 2.85 12.72 14.88
N CYS A 549 3.35 13.93 14.64
CA CYS A 549 3.02 14.67 13.42
C CYS A 549 3.42 13.88 12.17
N MET A 550 4.63 13.29 12.14
CA MET A 550 5.12 12.53 10.99
C MET A 550 4.35 11.21 10.73
N GLN A 551 3.66 10.64 11.72
CA GLN A 551 2.75 9.50 11.49
C GLN A 551 1.48 9.88 10.70
N PHE A 552 1.14 11.17 10.62
CA PHE A 552 -0.07 11.64 9.94
C PHE A 552 0.19 12.27 8.56
N THR A 553 1.42 12.63 8.21
CA THR A 553 1.75 13.13 6.86
C THR A 553 1.57 12.06 5.79
N GLY A 554 1.98 10.82 6.08
CA GLY A 554 1.89 9.68 5.16
C GLY A 554 0.44 9.36 4.74
N PRO A 555 -0.51 9.21 5.69
CA PRO A 555 -1.93 9.10 5.37
C PRO A 555 -2.49 10.21 4.48
N LEU A 556 -2.08 11.47 4.71
CA LEU A 556 -2.51 12.58 3.86
C LEU A 556 -1.94 12.44 2.44
N MET A 557 -0.68 12.03 2.30
CA MET A 557 -0.07 11.77 0.99
C MET A 557 -0.81 10.66 0.26
N ALA A 558 -0.96 9.48 0.88
CA ALA A 558 -1.65 8.35 0.27
C ALA A 558 -3.11 8.67 -0.09
N LYS A 559 -3.91 9.17 0.85
CA LYS A 559 -5.34 9.41 0.59
C LYS A 559 -5.60 10.65 -0.26
N GLY A 560 -4.77 11.68 -0.15
CA GLY A 560 -4.89 12.94 -0.88
C GLY A 560 -4.32 12.88 -2.30
N VAL A 561 -3.21 12.17 -2.49
CA VAL A 561 -2.55 12.02 -3.79
C VAL A 561 -2.98 10.72 -4.43
N GLU A 562 -2.59 9.57 -3.88
CA GLU A 562 -2.79 8.26 -4.53
C GLU A 562 -4.26 7.90 -4.74
N ASP A 563 -5.11 8.18 -3.75
CA ASP A 563 -6.54 7.83 -3.76
C ASP A 563 -7.46 9.02 -4.05
N THR A 564 -6.92 10.16 -4.51
CA THR A 564 -7.75 11.30 -4.94
C THR A 564 -7.15 12.02 -6.16
N LEU A 565 -5.92 12.52 -6.09
CA LEU A 565 -5.29 13.24 -7.21
C LEU A 565 -5.08 12.33 -8.43
N LEU A 566 -4.59 11.10 -8.23
CA LEU A 566 -4.40 10.13 -9.32
C LEU A 566 -5.72 9.75 -10.02
N TYR A 567 -6.85 10.02 -9.38
CA TYR A 567 -8.21 9.82 -9.89
C TYR A 567 -8.89 11.12 -10.33
N THR A 568 -8.17 12.24 -10.42
CA THR A 568 -8.74 13.51 -10.88
C THR A 568 -7.89 14.23 -11.92
N TYR A 569 -6.56 14.08 -11.87
CA TYR A 569 -5.64 14.68 -12.84
C TYR A 569 -5.33 13.69 -13.98
N PHE A 570 -6.01 13.81 -15.11
CA PHE A 570 -5.97 12.84 -16.20
C PHE A 570 -5.21 13.31 -17.44
N ARG A 571 -4.23 14.22 -17.29
CA ARG A 571 -3.34 14.66 -18.38
C ARG A 571 -2.82 13.44 -19.13
N PHE A 572 -2.09 12.57 -18.44
CA PHE A 572 -1.64 11.29 -18.94
C PHE A 572 -1.67 10.27 -17.80
N ILE A 573 -2.56 9.28 -17.88
CA ILE A 573 -2.82 8.36 -16.76
C ILE A 573 -1.70 7.32 -16.54
N GLY A 574 -0.70 7.28 -17.43
CA GLY A 574 0.45 6.40 -17.30
C GLY A 574 1.36 6.77 -16.12
N HIS A 575 1.36 8.04 -15.70
CA HIS A 575 2.06 8.53 -14.50
C HIS A 575 1.18 8.55 -13.24
N ASN A 576 -0.09 8.16 -13.35
CA ASN A 576 -0.99 8.11 -12.20
C ASN A 576 -0.84 6.77 -11.48
N GLU A 577 0.35 6.54 -10.90
CA GLU A 577 0.75 5.26 -10.31
C GLU A 577 1.38 5.45 -8.93
N VAL A 578 1.33 4.41 -8.09
CA VAL A 578 1.97 4.42 -6.77
C VAL A 578 3.49 4.58 -6.94
N GLY A 579 4.06 5.61 -6.31
CA GLY A 579 5.48 5.98 -6.41
C GLY A 579 5.93 6.65 -7.71
N ASP A 580 5.00 6.90 -8.65
CA ASP A 580 5.22 7.84 -9.76
C ASP A 580 4.43 9.13 -9.49
N SER A 581 4.69 10.18 -10.27
CA SER A 581 4.06 11.49 -10.05
C SER A 581 3.34 11.99 -11.29
N PRO A 582 2.10 12.50 -11.19
CA PRO A 582 1.44 13.17 -12.30
C PRO A 582 2.16 14.45 -12.80
N GLU A 583 3.08 15.00 -11.99
CA GLU A 583 3.97 16.10 -12.40
C GLU A 583 5.01 15.65 -13.42
N ALA A 584 5.42 14.38 -13.37
CA ALA A 584 6.42 13.83 -14.28
C ALA A 584 5.86 13.67 -15.70
N PHE A 585 6.74 13.82 -16.69
CA PHE A 585 6.46 13.53 -18.10
C PHE A 585 7.72 13.00 -18.80
N GLY A 586 8.27 11.94 -18.22
CA GLY A 586 9.43 11.25 -18.75
C GLY A 586 10.77 11.81 -18.28
N MET A 587 11.85 11.14 -18.68
CA MET A 587 13.21 11.49 -18.28
C MET A 587 14.24 11.23 -19.39
N SER A 588 15.39 11.89 -19.28
CA SER A 588 16.50 11.64 -20.22
C SER A 588 17.22 10.32 -19.92
N GLN A 589 17.84 9.74 -20.95
CA GLN A 589 18.73 8.58 -20.81
C GLN A 589 19.86 8.84 -19.79
N ALA A 590 20.43 10.05 -19.79
CA ALA A 590 21.49 10.44 -18.86
C ALA A 590 20.99 10.45 -17.41
N ALA A 591 19.79 10.98 -17.16
CA ALA A 591 19.18 10.94 -15.82
C ALA A 591 18.90 9.50 -15.37
N PHE A 592 18.44 8.63 -16.28
CA PHE A 592 18.24 7.22 -15.96
C PHE A 592 19.57 6.51 -15.64
N HIS A 593 20.63 6.77 -16.41
CA HIS A 593 21.96 6.23 -16.12
C HIS A 593 22.48 6.67 -14.74
N GLN A 594 22.32 7.95 -14.40
CA GLN A 594 22.70 8.47 -13.09
C GLN A 594 21.92 7.78 -11.97
N ALA A 595 20.59 7.65 -12.11
CA ALA A 595 19.76 6.95 -11.13
C ALA A 595 20.18 5.48 -10.93
N MET A 596 20.58 4.78 -12.00
CA MET A 596 21.08 3.40 -11.90
C MET A 596 22.47 3.32 -11.23
N GLN A 597 23.33 4.32 -11.42
CA GLN A 597 24.61 4.41 -10.73
C GLN A 597 24.41 4.69 -9.23
N ASP A 598 23.51 5.62 -8.89
CA ASP A 598 23.17 5.94 -7.50
C ASP A 598 22.54 4.75 -6.79
N ARG A 599 21.63 4.03 -7.48
CA ARG A 599 21.04 2.77 -7.00
C ARG A 599 22.10 1.71 -6.77
N GLN A 600 23.05 1.52 -7.67
CA GLN A 600 24.14 0.56 -7.47
C GLN A 600 25.00 0.91 -6.25
N GLN A 601 25.26 2.19 -6.02
CA GLN A 601 26.11 2.62 -4.92
C GLN A 601 25.43 2.45 -3.56
N HIS A 602 24.14 2.79 -3.46
CA HIS A 602 23.45 2.89 -2.17
C HIS A 602 22.50 1.73 -1.90
N TRP A 603 21.83 1.22 -2.92
CA TRP A 603 20.75 0.22 -2.80
C TRP A 603 20.85 -0.88 -3.88
N PRO A 604 22.00 -1.57 -4.04
CA PRO A 604 22.24 -2.51 -5.13
C PRO A 604 21.35 -3.76 -5.07
N LEU A 605 20.68 -3.99 -3.95
CA LEU A 605 19.83 -5.14 -3.68
C LEU A 605 18.36 -4.75 -3.44
N ALA A 606 17.95 -3.50 -3.68
CA ALA A 606 16.53 -3.12 -3.66
C ALA A 606 15.75 -3.87 -4.76
N LEU A 607 14.45 -4.06 -4.56
CA LEU A 607 13.61 -4.74 -5.56
C LEU A 607 13.41 -3.87 -6.79
N ASN A 608 13.49 -4.47 -7.97
CA ASN A 608 13.14 -3.87 -9.25
C ASN A 608 11.70 -4.28 -9.58
N GLY A 609 10.73 -3.68 -8.87
CA GLY A 609 9.31 -3.91 -9.06
C GLY A 609 8.76 -3.15 -10.27
N THR A 610 7.87 -3.80 -11.03
CA THR A 610 7.15 -3.15 -12.15
C THR A 610 5.65 -3.38 -12.11
N SER A 611 5.14 -4.34 -11.35
CA SER A 611 3.71 -4.51 -11.05
C SER A 611 3.60 -5.02 -9.62
N THR A 612 2.57 -4.63 -8.89
CA THR A 612 2.32 -5.13 -7.52
C THR A 612 0.83 -5.37 -7.29
N HIS A 613 0.47 -5.84 -6.11
CA HIS A 613 -0.94 -5.96 -5.71
C HIS A 613 -1.61 -4.61 -5.43
N ASP A 614 -0.86 -3.50 -5.43
CA ASP A 614 -1.37 -2.15 -5.14
C ASP A 614 -1.14 -1.15 -6.28
N THR A 615 -0.39 -1.51 -7.33
CA THR A 615 -0.31 -0.67 -8.53
C THR A 615 -1.69 -0.42 -9.11
N LYS A 616 -1.98 0.84 -9.44
CA LYS A 616 -3.24 1.32 -10.00
C LYS A 616 -3.51 0.68 -11.37
N ARG A 617 -2.47 0.29 -12.11
CA ARG A 617 -2.57 -0.39 -13.42
C ARG A 617 -1.51 -1.49 -13.55
N GLY A 618 -1.78 -2.47 -14.41
CA GLY A 618 -0.81 -3.50 -14.77
C GLY A 618 0.35 -2.92 -15.59
N GLU A 619 1.50 -3.61 -15.55
CA GLU A 619 2.72 -3.09 -16.14
C GLU A 619 2.65 -2.94 -17.67
N ASP A 620 1.83 -3.76 -18.34
CA ASP A 620 1.66 -3.70 -19.79
C ASP A 620 0.59 -2.70 -20.23
N VAL A 621 -0.31 -2.30 -19.31
CA VAL A 621 -1.18 -1.14 -19.52
C VAL A 621 -0.31 0.11 -19.64
N ARG A 622 0.63 0.31 -18.71
CA ARG A 622 1.54 1.47 -18.74
C ARG A 622 2.50 1.41 -19.94
N ALA A 623 3.09 0.25 -20.24
CA ALA A 623 3.94 0.08 -21.42
C ALA A 623 3.22 0.46 -22.73
N ARG A 624 1.93 0.13 -22.86
CA ARG A 624 1.09 0.52 -24.00
C ARG A 624 0.72 2.01 -23.98
N LEU A 625 0.37 2.56 -22.82
CA LEU A 625 0.10 3.99 -22.68
C LEU A 625 1.31 4.85 -23.07
N ASN A 626 2.53 4.42 -22.76
CA ASN A 626 3.75 5.15 -23.12
C ASN A 626 3.93 5.31 -24.63
N VAL A 627 3.32 4.44 -25.46
CA VAL A 627 3.26 4.62 -26.92
C VAL A 627 2.59 5.94 -27.30
N LEU A 628 1.56 6.36 -26.55
CA LEU A 628 0.81 7.59 -26.82
C LEU A 628 1.67 8.84 -26.66
N THR A 629 2.68 8.80 -25.79
CA THR A 629 3.56 9.95 -25.53
C THR A 629 4.47 10.24 -26.74
N ALA A 630 4.91 9.19 -27.45
CA ALA A 630 5.59 9.31 -28.74
C ALA A 630 4.66 9.76 -29.88
N LEU A 631 3.34 9.63 -29.69
CA LEU A 631 2.28 9.99 -30.63
C LEU A 631 1.45 11.19 -30.14
N GLY A 632 2.00 12.07 -29.30
CA GLY A 632 1.22 13.07 -28.54
C GLY A 632 0.24 13.91 -29.37
N ASP A 633 0.67 14.45 -30.51
CA ASP A 633 -0.22 15.23 -31.40
C ASP A 633 -1.36 14.39 -31.98
N GLU A 634 -1.06 13.18 -32.39
CA GLU A 634 -2.03 12.28 -33.01
C GLU A 634 -3.00 11.73 -31.98
N TRP A 635 -2.51 11.36 -30.79
CA TRP A 635 -3.33 10.92 -29.68
C TRP A 635 -4.33 12.01 -29.28
N THR A 636 -3.87 13.24 -29.05
CA THR A 636 -4.75 14.34 -28.61
C THR A 636 -5.80 14.71 -29.65
N GLN A 637 -5.43 14.70 -30.95
CA GLN A 637 -6.40 14.89 -32.04
C GLN A 637 -7.41 13.75 -32.13
N THR A 638 -6.96 12.50 -31.96
CA THR A 638 -7.81 11.31 -31.98
C THR A 638 -8.78 11.29 -30.79
N ALA A 639 -8.28 11.57 -29.59
CA ALA A 639 -9.09 11.70 -28.39
C ALA A 639 -10.13 12.82 -28.52
N GLN A 640 -9.77 13.98 -29.09
CA GLN A 640 -10.74 15.04 -29.36
C GLN A 640 -11.86 14.56 -30.29
N ARG A 641 -11.51 13.89 -31.41
CA ARG A 641 -12.51 13.36 -32.35
C ARG A 641 -13.47 12.38 -31.66
N TRP A 642 -12.94 11.47 -30.85
CA TRP A 642 -13.77 10.51 -30.11
C TRP A 642 -14.67 11.20 -29.07
N LEU A 643 -14.16 12.19 -28.34
CA LEU A 643 -14.94 12.98 -27.38
C LEU A 643 -16.07 13.78 -28.06
N ASP A 644 -15.83 14.26 -29.28
CA ASP A 644 -16.83 14.98 -30.09
C ASP A 644 -17.88 14.03 -30.66
N GLN A 645 -17.47 12.89 -31.22
CA GLN A 645 -18.38 11.86 -31.77
C GLN A 645 -19.22 11.16 -30.70
N THR A 646 -18.77 11.17 -29.45
CA THR A 646 -19.51 10.62 -28.30
C THR A 646 -20.15 11.70 -27.42
N ALA A 647 -20.18 12.97 -27.87
CA ALA A 647 -20.75 14.07 -27.11
C ALA A 647 -22.24 13.87 -26.79
N ASP A 648 -23.00 13.33 -27.75
CA ASP A 648 -24.44 13.11 -27.58
C ASP A 648 -24.76 12.10 -26.47
N VAL A 649 -23.89 11.10 -26.25
CA VAL A 649 -24.08 10.09 -25.18
C VAL A 649 -23.81 10.68 -23.79
N ARG A 650 -23.02 11.77 -23.70
CA ARG A 650 -22.70 12.45 -22.45
C ARG A 650 -23.81 13.45 -22.04
N HIS A 651 -25.05 12.95 -21.98
CA HIS A 651 -26.22 13.75 -21.64
C HIS A 651 -26.03 14.48 -20.30
N SER A 652 -26.40 15.76 -20.25
CA SER A 652 -26.25 16.59 -19.06
C SER A 652 -24.82 16.62 -18.49
N ASN A 653 -23.80 16.46 -19.34
CA ASN A 653 -22.39 16.40 -18.97
C ASN A 653 -22.05 15.23 -18.03
N MET A 654 -22.65 14.06 -18.27
CA MET A 654 -22.39 12.81 -17.51
C MET A 654 -22.01 11.65 -18.46
N PRO A 655 -20.82 11.02 -18.31
CA PRO A 655 -19.71 11.53 -17.54
C PRO A 655 -19.23 12.88 -18.10
N ASP A 656 -18.63 13.71 -17.26
CA ASP A 656 -17.99 14.94 -17.72
C ASP A 656 -16.79 14.64 -18.64
N VAL A 657 -16.27 15.67 -19.29
CA VAL A 657 -15.18 15.48 -20.28
C VAL A 657 -13.88 14.95 -19.68
N ASN A 658 -13.60 15.25 -18.40
CA ASN A 658 -12.39 14.75 -17.72
C ASN A 658 -12.50 13.24 -17.49
N ASP A 659 -13.65 12.79 -16.96
CA ASP A 659 -13.92 11.39 -16.70
C ASP A 659 -14.06 10.58 -18.01
N ALA A 660 -14.64 11.18 -19.07
CA ALA A 660 -14.69 10.57 -20.40
C ALA A 660 -13.28 10.37 -21.01
N TYR A 661 -12.39 11.37 -20.90
CA TYR A 661 -11.01 11.26 -21.37
C TYR A 661 -10.20 10.20 -20.59
N PHE A 662 -10.44 10.07 -19.29
CA PHE A 662 -9.91 8.98 -18.48
C PHE A 662 -10.37 7.59 -18.96
N ILE A 663 -11.66 7.43 -19.28
CA ILE A 663 -12.20 6.18 -19.81
C ILE A 663 -11.53 5.83 -21.14
N LEU A 664 -11.37 6.79 -22.06
CA LEU A 664 -10.71 6.57 -23.35
C LEU A 664 -9.25 6.11 -23.18
N GLN A 665 -8.46 6.79 -22.35
CA GLN A 665 -7.09 6.35 -22.06
C GLN A 665 -7.06 4.94 -21.44
N THR A 666 -7.98 4.64 -20.53
CA THR A 666 -8.08 3.33 -19.88
C THR A 666 -8.40 2.22 -20.88
N VAL A 667 -9.35 2.46 -21.80
CA VAL A 667 -9.67 1.50 -22.87
C VAL A 667 -8.43 1.27 -23.73
N VAL A 668 -7.79 2.34 -24.20
CA VAL A 668 -6.60 2.25 -25.06
C VAL A 668 -5.47 1.45 -24.37
N GLY A 669 -5.23 1.71 -23.09
CA GLY A 669 -4.20 1.01 -22.31
C GLY A 669 -4.52 -0.45 -22.02
N ALA A 670 -5.77 -0.78 -21.68
CA ALA A 670 -6.13 -2.08 -21.09
C ALA A 670 -6.92 -3.02 -22.02
N TYR A 671 -7.32 -2.58 -23.21
CA TYR A 671 -8.11 -3.42 -24.12
C TYR A 671 -7.37 -4.73 -24.51
N PRO A 672 -8.02 -5.90 -24.51
CA PRO A 672 -7.37 -7.16 -24.82
C PRO A 672 -6.79 -7.24 -26.25
N TYR A 673 -5.72 -8.02 -26.46
CA TYR A 673 -5.20 -8.30 -27.80
C TYR A 673 -6.13 -9.26 -28.58
N ALA A 674 -6.28 -9.07 -29.90
CA ALA A 674 -7.37 -9.65 -30.72
C ALA A 674 -7.30 -11.17 -31.03
N GLU A 675 -6.13 -11.82 -30.98
CA GLU A 675 -5.97 -13.25 -31.33
C GLU A 675 -5.95 -14.17 -30.08
N ARG A 676 -7.15 -14.59 -29.65
CA ARG A 676 -7.56 -15.76 -28.82
C ARG A 676 -6.81 -16.21 -27.53
N SER A 677 -7.65 -16.49 -26.52
CA SER A 677 -7.72 -17.67 -25.61
C SER A 677 -6.55 -18.04 -24.70
N THR A 678 -5.99 -17.08 -23.98
CA THR A 678 -5.61 -17.36 -22.59
C THR A 678 -6.83 -17.03 -21.72
N ALA A 679 -7.05 -17.68 -20.58
CA ALA A 679 -8.23 -17.46 -19.70
C ALA A 679 -8.42 -16.00 -19.20
N TRP A 680 -7.58 -15.07 -19.65
CA TRP A 680 -7.44 -13.67 -19.23
C TRP A 680 -7.86 -12.67 -20.32
N ALA A 681 -7.90 -13.10 -21.58
CA ALA A 681 -8.32 -12.33 -22.75
C ALA A 681 -9.82 -12.51 -23.01
N ASP A 682 -10.62 -12.38 -21.95
CA ASP A 682 -12.06 -12.48 -22.09
C ASP A 682 -12.63 -11.12 -22.47
N GLU A 683 -12.68 -10.87 -23.77
CA GLU A 683 -13.36 -9.70 -24.34
C GLU A 683 -14.80 -9.61 -23.80
N GLU A 684 -15.46 -10.75 -23.52
CA GLU A 684 -16.81 -10.80 -22.96
C GLU A 684 -16.86 -10.24 -21.54
N ASN A 685 -15.75 -10.31 -20.78
CA ASN A 685 -15.65 -9.78 -19.43
C ASN A 685 -14.93 -8.42 -19.33
N PHE A 686 -14.31 -7.92 -20.41
CA PHE A 686 -13.60 -6.63 -20.37
C PHE A 686 -14.52 -5.46 -20.00
N ALA A 687 -15.72 -5.40 -20.59
CA ALA A 687 -16.70 -4.36 -20.28
C ALA A 687 -17.07 -4.36 -18.78
N LYS A 688 -17.25 -5.54 -18.17
CA LYS A 688 -17.53 -5.65 -16.74
C LYS A 688 -16.35 -5.15 -15.90
N ARG A 689 -15.13 -5.62 -16.19
CA ARG A 689 -13.90 -5.19 -15.49
C ARG A 689 -13.72 -3.68 -15.55
N LEU A 690 -13.95 -3.10 -16.73
CA LEU A 690 -13.85 -1.66 -16.94
C LEU A 690 -14.93 -0.89 -16.16
N ARG A 691 -16.19 -1.36 -16.15
CA ARG A 691 -17.27 -0.74 -15.35
C ARG A 691 -16.94 -0.78 -13.85
N ASP A 692 -16.48 -1.92 -13.34
CA ASP A 692 -16.09 -2.08 -11.93
C ASP A 692 -14.93 -1.12 -11.57
N TYR A 693 -13.91 -1.04 -12.44
CA TYR A 693 -12.78 -0.11 -12.27
C TYR A 693 -13.21 1.35 -12.30
N VAL A 694 -14.02 1.74 -13.28
CA VAL A 694 -14.51 3.13 -13.41
C VAL A 694 -15.39 3.49 -12.22
N THR A 695 -16.20 2.55 -11.71
CA THR A 695 -16.95 2.77 -10.47
C THR A 695 -16.02 3.09 -9.31
N LYS A 696 -15.00 2.26 -9.06
CA LYS A 696 -14.00 2.51 -8.01
C LYS A 696 -13.27 3.84 -8.24
N ALA A 697 -12.74 4.08 -9.44
CA ALA A 697 -11.98 5.27 -9.78
C ALA A 697 -12.79 6.57 -9.57
N LEU A 698 -14.05 6.61 -10.03
CA LEU A 698 -14.89 7.79 -9.88
C LEU A 698 -15.35 8.02 -8.44
N GLN A 699 -15.49 6.95 -7.63
CA GLN A 699 -15.76 7.08 -6.20
C GLN A 699 -14.54 7.55 -5.41
N GLU A 700 -13.33 7.10 -5.79
CA GLU A 700 -12.08 7.62 -5.24
C GLU A 700 -11.82 9.08 -5.64
N ALA A 701 -12.23 9.48 -6.85
CA ALA A 701 -12.12 10.87 -7.31
C ALA A 701 -12.91 11.87 -6.44
N LYS A 702 -14.00 11.42 -5.80
CA LYS A 702 -14.85 12.22 -4.90
C LYS A 702 -15.41 13.51 -5.52
N ARG A 703 -15.51 13.61 -6.86
CA ARG A 703 -16.01 14.80 -7.58
C ARG A 703 -17.51 14.72 -7.89
N ASN A 704 -17.92 13.69 -8.61
CA ASN A 704 -19.29 13.52 -9.13
C ASN A 704 -20.06 12.41 -8.41
N THR A 705 -19.35 11.53 -7.69
CA THR A 705 -19.85 10.42 -6.88
C THR A 705 -18.80 10.07 -5.81
N ASN A 706 -19.19 9.34 -4.76
CA ASN A 706 -18.27 8.83 -3.74
C ASN A 706 -18.84 7.54 -3.08
N TRP A 707 -18.09 6.94 -2.17
CA TRP A 707 -18.48 5.71 -1.48
C TRP A 707 -19.63 5.90 -0.47
N VAL A 708 -19.77 7.10 0.10
CA VAL A 708 -20.73 7.39 1.17
C VAL A 708 -22.11 7.73 0.60
N ASN A 709 -22.14 8.61 -0.41
CA ASN A 709 -23.33 9.11 -1.09
C ASN A 709 -23.17 8.87 -2.60
N PRO A 710 -23.36 7.63 -3.08
CA PRO A 710 -23.15 7.29 -4.48
C PRO A 710 -24.18 8.00 -5.38
N ASN A 711 -23.69 8.68 -6.42
CA ASN A 711 -24.54 9.30 -7.44
C ASN A 711 -24.87 8.26 -8.53
N LYS A 712 -26.01 7.57 -8.36
CA LYS A 712 -26.43 6.51 -9.28
C LYS A 712 -26.60 7.02 -10.71
N ALA A 713 -27.21 8.19 -10.91
CA ALA A 713 -27.46 8.72 -12.26
C ALA A 713 -26.15 8.99 -13.02
N TYR A 714 -25.15 9.54 -12.33
CA TYR A 714 -23.82 9.74 -12.93
C TYR A 714 -23.11 8.41 -13.24
N MET A 715 -23.23 7.43 -12.33
CA MET A 715 -22.62 6.11 -12.52
C MET A 715 -23.25 5.36 -13.71
N ASP A 716 -24.59 5.37 -13.81
CA ASP A 716 -25.31 4.76 -14.93
C ASP A 716 -24.89 5.41 -16.26
N ALA A 717 -24.72 6.74 -16.30
CA ALA A 717 -24.26 7.45 -17.48
C ALA A 717 -22.79 7.11 -17.85
N ALA A 718 -21.90 6.98 -16.86
CA ALA A 718 -20.52 6.53 -17.08
C ALA A 718 -20.47 5.10 -17.65
N HIS A 719 -21.31 4.19 -17.14
CA HIS A 719 -21.43 2.83 -17.67
C HIS A 719 -22.01 2.81 -19.10
N ALA A 720 -23.01 3.64 -19.40
CA ALA A 720 -23.54 3.77 -20.76
C ALA A 720 -22.51 4.36 -21.75
N TYR A 721 -21.66 5.27 -21.28
CA TYR A 721 -20.54 5.80 -22.06
C TYR A 721 -19.52 4.70 -22.40
N ILE A 722 -19.14 3.86 -21.42
CA ILE A 722 -18.29 2.69 -21.65
C ILE A 722 -18.89 1.78 -22.72
N ASP A 723 -20.20 1.51 -22.63
CA ASP A 723 -20.90 0.63 -23.57
C ASP A 723 -20.90 1.19 -24.99
N THR A 724 -20.99 2.51 -25.13
CA THR A 724 -20.87 3.18 -26.43
C THR A 724 -19.45 3.11 -26.98
N VAL A 725 -18.44 3.30 -26.14
CA VAL A 725 -17.03 3.22 -26.52
C VAL A 725 -16.66 1.81 -26.98
N LEU A 726 -17.24 0.78 -26.37
CA LEU A 726 -16.97 -0.62 -26.67
C LEU A 726 -17.94 -1.24 -27.71
N ASP A 727 -18.94 -0.51 -28.18
CA ASP A 727 -19.85 -1.01 -29.22
C ASP A 727 -19.08 -1.15 -30.54
N LYS A 728 -18.92 -2.39 -31.01
CA LYS A 728 -18.22 -2.70 -32.27
C LYS A 728 -18.88 -2.09 -33.51
N ASN A 729 -20.17 -1.74 -33.42
CA ASN A 729 -20.91 -1.03 -34.46
C ASN A 729 -21.05 0.47 -34.18
N GLY A 730 -20.46 0.94 -33.07
CA GLY A 730 -20.49 2.31 -32.62
C GLY A 730 -19.65 3.25 -33.50
N PRO A 731 -19.88 4.57 -33.37
CA PRO A 731 -19.33 5.57 -34.28
C PRO A 731 -17.80 5.69 -34.23
N ILE A 732 -17.18 5.38 -33.09
CA ILE A 732 -15.73 5.52 -32.90
C ILE A 732 -14.97 4.20 -33.05
N TRP A 733 -15.67 3.06 -33.04
CA TRP A 733 -15.02 1.75 -32.96
C TRP A 733 -14.10 1.42 -34.14
N PRO A 734 -14.46 1.71 -35.41
CA PRO A 734 -13.55 1.44 -36.53
C PRO A 734 -12.20 2.15 -36.38
N GLU A 735 -12.21 3.44 -36.03
CA GLU A 735 -10.98 4.21 -35.80
C GLU A 735 -10.25 3.74 -34.54
N MET A 736 -10.97 3.38 -33.47
CA MET A 736 -10.39 2.84 -32.25
C MET A 736 -9.71 1.49 -32.48
N ALA A 737 -10.31 0.59 -33.24
CA ALA A 737 -9.72 -0.70 -33.56
C ALA A 737 -8.43 -0.55 -34.37
N ASP A 738 -8.41 0.35 -35.36
CA ASP A 738 -7.21 0.67 -36.14
C ASP A 738 -6.12 1.30 -35.24
N PHE A 739 -6.49 2.21 -34.34
CA PHE A 739 -5.56 2.83 -33.40
C PHE A 739 -5.00 1.83 -32.38
N LEU A 740 -5.83 0.94 -31.84
CA LEU A 740 -5.42 -0.15 -30.95
C LEU A 740 -4.44 -1.09 -31.66
N ALA A 741 -4.70 -1.44 -32.92
CA ALA A 741 -3.81 -2.26 -33.73
C ALA A 741 -2.47 -1.56 -33.99
N LEU A 742 -2.48 -0.25 -34.28
CA LEU A 742 -1.29 0.56 -34.46
C LEU A 742 -0.38 0.52 -33.22
N ILE A 743 -0.93 0.74 -32.03
CA ILE A 743 -0.12 0.86 -30.81
C ILE A 743 0.26 -0.49 -30.20
N ALA A 744 -0.43 -1.58 -30.53
CA ALA A 744 -0.25 -2.88 -29.89
C ALA A 744 1.20 -3.38 -29.99
N ASP A 745 1.78 -3.36 -31.19
CA ASP A 745 3.12 -3.88 -31.42
C ASP A 745 4.20 -3.04 -30.72
N PHE A 746 4.04 -1.72 -30.71
CA PHE A 746 4.94 -0.82 -29.97
C PHE A 746 4.81 -1.01 -28.45
N GLY A 747 3.59 -1.21 -27.94
CA GLY A 747 3.34 -1.50 -26.53
C GLY A 747 3.99 -2.83 -26.09
N ILE A 748 3.96 -3.84 -26.96
CA ILE A 748 4.67 -5.11 -26.75
C ILE A 748 6.19 -4.89 -26.70
N VAL A 749 6.76 -4.08 -27.60
CA VAL A 749 8.19 -3.75 -27.54
C VAL A 749 8.55 -3.02 -26.24
N ASN A 750 7.76 -2.04 -25.81
CA ASN A 750 7.95 -1.34 -24.54
C ASN A 750 7.91 -2.32 -23.34
N SER A 751 6.96 -3.27 -23.35
CA SER A 751 6.86 -4.32 -22.33
C SER A 751 8.12 -5.21 -22.28
N LEU A 752 8.61 -5.65 -23.44
CA LEU A 752 9.82 -6.46 -23.52
C LEU A 752 11.08 -5.67 -23.13
N ALA A 753 11.15 -4.39 -23.47
CA ALA A 753 12.22 -3.48 -23.03
C ALA A 753 12.20 -3.31 -21.51
N GLN A 754 11.02 -3.13 -20.90
CA GLN A 754 10.85 -3.07 -19.45
C GLN A 754 11.31 -4.38 -18.76
N VAL A 755 10.96 -5.54 -19.31
CA VAL A 755 11.44 -6.84 -18.81
C VAL A 755 12.96 -6.92 -18.91
N LEU A 756 13.55 -6.54 -20.04
CA LEU A 756 15.00 -6.59 -20.19
C LEU A 756 15.69 -5.67 -19.16
N LEU A 757 15.24 -4.43 -19.02
CA LEU A 757 15.74 -3.48 -18.02
C LEU A 757 15.63 -4.03 -16.61
N LYS A 758 14.45 -4.51 -16.21
CA LYS A 758 14.17 -5.06 -14.88
C LYS A 758 15.22 -6.09 -14.44
N PHE A 759 15.65 -6.93 -15.37
CA PHE A 759 16.58 -8.03 -15.11
C PHE A 759 18.06 -7.66 -15.27
N THR A 760 18.40 -6.57 -15.97
CA THR A 760 19.80 -6.25 -16.30
C THR A 760 20.34 -5.00 -15.60
N THR A 761 19.48 -4.14 -15.05
CA THR A 761 19.88 -3.03 -14.17
C THR A 761 20.28 -3.52 -12.76
N PRO A 762 20.94 -2.68 -11.94
CA PRO A 762 21.21 -2.98 -10.53
C PRO A 762 19.92 -3.23 -9.74
N GLY A 763 19.95 -4.15 -8.78
CA GLY A 763 18.78 -4.58 -8.00
C GLY A 763 18.36 -6.04 -8.23
N VAL A 764 17.30 -6.42 -7.52
CA VAL A 764 16.69 -7.76 -7.55
C VAL A 764 15.38 -7.69 -8.36
N PRO A 765 15.27 -8.30 -9.55
CA PRO A 765 14.02 -8.29 -10.33
C PRO A 765 12.89 -8.97 -9.56
N ASP A 766 11.75 -8.29 -9.48
CA ASP A 766 10.51 -8.83 -8.92
C ASP A 766 9.47 -9.09 -10.02
N VAL A 767 8.83 -10.25 -9.95
CA VAL A 767 7.76 -10.66 -10.87
C VAL A 767 6.49 -10.87 -10.07
N TYR A 768 5.52 -9.98 -10.24
CA TYR A 768 4.18 -10.19 -9.67
C TYR A 768 3.47 -11.34 -10.37
N GLN A 769 2.72 -12.14 -9.60
CA GLN A 769 2.09 -13.37 -10.10
C GLN A 769 1.36 -13.14 -11.43
N GLY A 770 1.78 -13.88 -12.44
CA GLY A 770 1.20 -13.84 -13.77
C GLY A 770 1.82 -12.84 -14.75
N CYS A 771 2.68 -11.91 -14.30
CA CYS A 771 3.32 -10.89 -15.14
C CYS A 771 4.44 -11.42 -16.04
N GLU A 772 4.77 -12.72 -15.98
CA GLU A 772 5.54 -13.39 -17.03
C GLU A 772 4.78 -13.44 -18.37
N LEU A 773 3.47 -13.22 -18.36
CA LEU A 773 2.64 -12.90 -19.52
C LEU A 773 2.19 -11.42 -19.48
N PHE A 774 1.37 -11.00 -20.45
CA PHE A 774 0.87 -9.63 -20.45
C PHE A 774 -0.14 -9.38 -19.33
N ASP A 775 0.17 -8.43 -18.46
CA ASP A 775 -0.64 -7.91 -17.36
C ASP A 775 -1.38 -6.64 -17.80
N LEU A 776 -2.60 -6.85 -18.32
CA LEU A 776 -3.56 -5.78 -18.64
C LEU A 776 -4.58 -5.58 -17.52
N SER A 777 -4.16 -5.76 -16.27
CA SER A 777 -5.01 -5.55 -15.10
C SER A 777 -5.20 -4.07 -14.79
N LEU A 778 -6.31 -3.76 -14.14
CA LEU A 778 -6.62 -2.47 -13.53
C LEU A 778 -6.39 -2.57 -12.01
N VAL A 779 -6.71 -1.52 -11.25
CA VAL A 779 -6.50 -1.49 -9.79
C VAL A 779 -7.23 -2.65 -9.08
N ASP A 780 -6.75 -3.02 -7.89
CA ASP A 780 -7.42 -3.91 -6.95
C ASP A 780 -8.95 -3.68 -6.91
N PRO A 781 -9.79 -4.73 -7.04
CA PRO A 781 -9.45 -6.16 -7.05
C PRO A 781 -9.09 -6.75 -8.41
N ASP A 782 -9.00 -5.97 -9.49
CA ASP A 782 -8.74 -6.53 -10.83
C ASP A 782 -7.31 -7.09 -10.97
N ASN A 783 -6.31 -6.49 -10.33
CA ASN A 783 -4.93 -7.02 -10.22
C ASN A 783 -4.79 -8.19 -9.21
N ARG A 784 -5.88 -8.60 -8.54
CA ARG A 784 -5.91 -9.74 -7.59
C ARG A 784 -6.71 -10.92 -8.13
N ARG A 785 -7.08 -10.91 -9.41
CA ARG A 785 -7.69 -12.07 -10.07
C ARG A 785 -6.77 -13.29 -9.92
N ALA A 786 -7.38 -14.48 -9.94
CA ALA A 786 -6.65 -15.74 -9.87
C ALA A 786 -5.56 -15.82 -10.96
N VAL A 787 -4.62 -16.76 -10.86
CA VAL A 787 -3.63 -17.00 -11.92
C VAL A 787 -3.85 -18.38 -12.50
N ASN A 788 -3.94 -18.49 -13.83
CA ASN A 788 -4.07 -19.78 -14.52
C ASN A 788 -2.67 -20.34 -14.72
N TYR A 789 -2.20 -21.08 -13.72
CA TYR A 789 -0.89 -21.72 -13.73
C TYR A 789 -0.83 -22.92 -14.70
N ASP A 790 -1.93 -23.63 -14.91
CA ASP A 790 -1.95 -24.80 -15.82
C ASP A 790 -1.65 -24.36 -17.27
N LEU A 791 -2.27 -23.26 -17.70
CA LEU A 791 -1.97 -22.65 -18.99
C LEU A 791 -0.52 -22.18 -19.09
N ARG A 792 0.00 -21.54 -18.03
CA ARG A 792 1.38 -21.04 -18.01
C ARG A 792 2.39 -22.18 -18.07
N GLU A 793 2.11 -23.29 -17.40
CA GLU A 793 2.94 -24.49 -17.47
C GLU A 793 2.96 -25.08 -18.89
N GLN A 794 1.81 -25.12 -19.57
CA GLN A 794 1.74 -25.50 -20.98
C GLN A 794 2.57 -24.56 -21.86
N LEU A 795 2.33 -23.24 -21.79
CA LEU A 795 3.05 -22.26 -22.61
C LEU A 795 4.55 -22.24 -22.29
N LEU A 796 4.93 -22.46 -21.04
CA LEU A 796 6.32 -22.55 -20.61
C LEU A 796 7.00 -23.75 -21.28
N ALA A 797 6.33 -24.90 -21.35
CA ALA A 797 6.86 -26.05 -22.09
C ALA A 797 7.15 -25.69 -23.56
N GLU A 798 6.18 -25.07 -24.24
CA GLU A 798 6.30 -24.68 -25.65
C GLU A 798 7.48 -23.71 -25.92
N VAL A 799 7.72 -22.75 -25.02
CA VAL A 799 8.82 -21.76 -25.22
C VAL A 799 10.19 -22.25 -24.72
N THR A 800 10.23 -23.34 -23.95
CA THR A 800 11.49 -23.96 -23.47
C THR A 800 12.01 -25.08 -24.37
N ASP A 801 11.20 -25.57 -25.32
CA ASP A 801 11.62 -26.57 -26.30
C ASP A 801 12.72 -26.01 -27.23
N ALA A 802 13.63 -26.88 -27.68
CA ALA A 802 14.92 -26.54 -28.34
C ALA A 802 14.85 -25.81 -29.70
N GLY A 803 13.71 -25.22 -30.06
CA GLY A 803 13.48 -24.49 -31.32
C GLY A 803 12.75 -23.14 -31.17
N ALA A 804 12.42 -22.69 -29.95
CA ALA A 804 11.73 -21.41 -29.77
C ALA A 804 12.64 -20.22 -30.12
N GLN A 805 12.42 -19.63 -31.30
CA GLN A 805 13.14 -18.45 -31.78
C GLN A 805 12.31 -17.17 -31.56
N PRO A 806 12.92 -16.04 -31.17
CA PRO A 806 12.19 -14.79 -30.89
C PRO A 806 11.26 -14.37 -32.03
N MET A 807 11.71 -14.53 -33.27
CA MET A 807 10.93 -14.17 -34.46
C MET A 807 9.72 -15.08 -34.70
N THR A 808 9.81 -16.36 -34.36
CA THR A 808 8.66 -17.26 -34.42
C THR A 808 7.62 -16.86 -33.39
N LEU A 809 8.07 -16.53 -32.17
CA LEU A 809 7.20 -16.04 -31.09
C LEU A 809 6.62 -14.66 -31.41
N TRP A 810 7.33 -13.83 -32.19
CA TRP A 810 6.80 -12.54 -32.64
C TRP A 810 5.56 -12.68 -33.52
N ASN A 811 5.50 -13.72 -34.36
CA ASN A 811 4.33 -13.97 -35.20
C ASN A 811 3.05 -14.21 -34.38
N THR A 812 3.18 -14.76 -33.17
CA THR A 812 2.09 -14.96 -32.20
C THR A 812 2.26 -14.06 -30.96
N ARG A 813 2.93 -12.91 -31.09
CA ARG A 813 3.35 -12.04 -29.97
C ARG A 813 2.24 -11.70 -28.99
N THR A 814 1.02 -11.48 -29.49
CA THR A 814 -0.18 -11.14 -28.72
C THR A 814 -0.59 -12.21 -27.71
N THR A 815 -0.13 -13.45 -27.86
CA THR A 815 -0.33 -14.54 -26.89
C THR A 815 0.44 -14.34 -25.57
N GLY A 816 1.48 -13.50 -25.56
CA GLY A 816 2.37 -13.30 -24.43
C GLY A 816 3.51 -14.33 -24.33
N GLN A 817 3.55 -15.35 -25.18
CA GLN A 817 4.63 -16.37 -25.17
C GLN A 817 6.02 -15.74 -25.33
N ILE A 818 6.14 -14.66 -26.11
CA ILE A 818 7.41 -13.94 -26.26
C ILE A 818 7.89 -13.28 -24.97
N LYS A 819 6.96 -12.78 -24.14
CA LYS A 819 7.28 -12.20 -22.82
C LYS A 819 7.64 -13.29 -21.82
N LEU A 820 6.93 -14.43 -21.85
CA LEU A 820 7.23 -15.60 -21.03
C LEU A 820 8.62 -16.15 -21.33
N TRP A 821 8.94 -16.31 -22.62
CA TRP A 821 10.25 -16.71 -23.10
C TRP A 821 11.36 -15.77 -22.60
N LEU A 822 11.18 -14.46 -22.77
CA LEU A 822 12.19 -13.48 -22.35
C LEU A 822 12.40 -13.53 -20.83
N THR A 823 11.30 -13.57 -20.06
CA THR A 823 11.33 -13.66 -18.60
C THR A 823 12.05 -14.92 -18.12
N GLN A 824 11.69 -16.09 -18.68
CA GLN A 824 12.32 -17.38 -18.37
C GLN A 824 13.82 -17.37 -18.69
N LYS A 825 14.19 -16.81 -19.84
CA LYS A 825 15.57 -16.75 -20.29
C LYS A 825 16.41 -15.87 -19.37
N LEU A 826 15.90 -14.71 -18.97
CA LEU A 826 16.57 -13.78 -18.06
C LEU A 826 16.65 -14.31 -16.62
N LEU A 827 15.59 -14.99 -16.14
CA LEU A 827 15.63 -15.71 -14.86
C LEU A 827 16.71 -16.79 -14.86
N THR A 828 16.78 -17.60 -15.92
CA THR A 828 17.79 -18.64 -16.08
C THR A 828 19.20 -18.05 -16.15
N GLU A 829 19.38 -16.96 -16.88
CA GLU A 829 20.65 -16.25 -16.99
C GLU A 829 21.12 -15.72 -15.63
N ARG A 830 20.22 -15.09 -14.86
CA ARG A 830 20.54 -14.62 -13.52
C ARG A 830 20.84 -15.75 -12.55
N ARG A 831 20.05 -16.83 -12.59
CA ARG A 831 20.26 -18.02 -11.76
C ARG A 831 21.58 -18.72 -12.04
N SER A 832 22.04 -18.70 -13.30
CA SER A 832 23.30 -19.34 -13.71
C SER A 832 24.53 -18.52 -13.31
N HIS A 833 24.38 -17.20 -13.16
CA HIS A 833 25.47 -16.27 -12.86
C HIS A 833 25.16 -15.32 -11.67
N PRO A 834 24.77 -15.85 -10.49
CA PRO A 834 24.24 -15.03 -9.40
C PRO A 834 25.28 -14.03 -8.86
N ASP A 835 26.55 -14.44 -8.74
CA ASP A 835 27.65 -13.56 -8.31
C ASP A 835 27.87 -12.38 -9.26
N PHE A 836 27.75 -12.62 -10.57
CA PHE A 836 27.87 -11.57 -11.58
C PHE A 836 26.78 -10.52 -11.39
N TRP A 837 25.51 -10.92 -11.34
CA TRP A 837 24.41 -9.94 -11.30
C TRP A 837 24.33 -9.15 -10.01
N ALA A 838 24.75 -9.76 -8.89
CA ALA A 838 24.83 -9.10 -7.60
C ALA A 838 25.94 -8.02 -7.57
N ASN A 839 27.09 -8.28 -8.20
CA ASN A 839 28.30 -7.47 -8.02
C ASN A 839 28.72 -6.65 -9.26
N ALA A 840 28.11 -6.88 -10.42
CA ALA A 840 28.54 -6.24 -11.66
C ALA A 840 28.32 -4.72 -11.66
N ALA A 841 29.39 -3.98 -11.95
CA ALA A 841 29.37 -2.53 -12.13
C ALA A 841 28.46 -2.13 -13.29
N TYR A 842 27.71 -1.04 -13.12
CA TYR A 842 26.86 -0.45 -14.16
C TYR A 842 27.63 0.63 -14.91
N VAL A 843 27.84 0.43 -16.21
CA VAL A 843 28.63 1.31 -17.07
C VAL A 843 27.76 1.78 -18.24
N PRO A 844 27.32 3.06 -18.25
CA PRO A 844 26.66 3.64 -19.41
C PRO A 844 27.54 3.53 -20.66
N LEU A 845 26.93 3.20 -21.81
CA LEU A 845 27.65 3.12 -23.08
C LEU A 845 27.23 4.24 -24.01
N THR A 846 28.17 4.72 -24.81
CA THR A 846 27.88 5.71 -25.84
C THR A 846 27.13 5.06 -27.00
N VAL A 847 26.02 5.67 -27.40
CA VAL A 847 25.32 5.37 -28.65
C VAL A 847 25.62 6.49 -29.63
N SER A 848 26.00 6.14 -30.86
CA SER A 848 26.30 7.08 -31.93
C SER A 848 25.42 6.81 -33.15
N GLY A 849 25.18 7.84 -33.95
CA GLY A 849 24.45 7.75 -35.22
C GLY A 849 23.04 8.33 -35.16
N THR A 850 22.32 8.19 -36.27
CA THR A 850 21.05 8.87 -36.55
C THR A 850 19.99 8.71 -35.46
N TYR A 851 19.84 7.52 -34.88
CA TYR A 851 18.79 7.22 -33.89
C TYR A 851 19.33 7.01 -32.47
N SER A 852 20.45 7.65 -32.14
CA SER A 852 21.08 7.51 -30.82
C SER A 852 20.17 7.91 -29.64
N GLU A 853 19.34 8.94 -29.81
CA GLU A 853 18.37 9.39 -28.79
C GLU A 853 17.23 8.38 -28.54
N HIS A 854 17.06 7.39 -29.42
CA HIS A 854 16.02 6.36 -29.33
C HIS A 854 16.56 5.00 -28.86
N ILE A 855 17.76 4.98 -28.29
CA ILE A 855 18.40 3.76 -27.79
C ILE A 855 19.06 4.05 -26.45
N LEU A 856 18.72 3.25 -25.43
CA LEU A 856 19.48 3.18 -24.20
C LEU A 856 20.45 2.00 -24.29
N ALA A 857 21.73 2.22 -23.96
CA ALA A 857 22.73 1.16 -23.88
C ALA A 857 23.61 1.28 -22.63
N PHE A 858 23.84 0.15 -21.97
CA PHE A 858 24.77 0.05 -20.84
C PHE A 858 25.38 -1.34 -20.75
N ALA A 859 26.55 -1.43 -20.12
CA ALA A 859 27.18 -2.68 -19.74
C ALA A 859 27.01 -2.94 -18.23
N ARG A 860 26.77 -4.20 -17.88
CA ARG A 860 27.10 -4.74 -16.57
C ARG A 860 28.44 -5.44 -16.67
N GLN A 861 29.38 -5.14 -15.77
CA GLN A 861 30.75 -5.69 -15.83
C GLN A 861 31.20 -6.27 -14.50
N HIS A 862 31.68 -7.52 -14.52
CA HIS A 862 32.30 -8.18 -13.36
C HIS A 862 33.31 -9.24 -13.82
N ASN A 863 34.45 -9.34 -13.15
CA ASN A 863 35.48 -10.38 -13.41
C ASN A 863 35.85 -10.57 -14.90
N GLY A 864 35.95 -9.46 -15.65
CA GLY A 864 36.33 -9.49 -17.08
C GLY A 864 35.23 -9.91 -18.05
N VAL A 865 34.04 -10.30 -17.56
CA VAL A 865 32.85 -10.55 -18.37
C VAL A 865 31.99 -9.29 -18.41
N GLN A 866 31.38 -9.02 -19.57
CA GLN A 866 30.44 -7.92 -19.74
C GLN A 866 29.13 -8.39 -20.35
N TYR A 867 28.01 -7.84 -19.87
CA TYR A 867 26.69 -7.99 -20.47
C TYR A 867 26.20 -6.61 -20.90
N VAL A 868 26.10 -6.40 -22.20
CA VAL A 868 25.63 -5.16 -22.81
C VAL A 868 24.14 -5.27 -23.08
N THR A 869 23.36 -4.44 -22.40
CA THR A 869 21.92 -4.28 -22.64
C THR A 869 21.70 -3.15 -23.63
N ILE A 870 20.87 -3.40 -24.65
CA ILE A 870 20.46 -2.41 -25.64
C ILE A 870 18.93 -2.47 -25.73
N VAL A 871 18.26 -1.37 -25.41
CA VAL A 871 16.80 -1.26 -25.50
C VAL A 871 16.37 -0.06 -26.36
N PRO A 872 15.29 -0.20 -27.13
CA PRO A 872 14.74 0.88 -27.92
C PRO A 872 13.84 1.78 -27.08
N LEU A 873 13.79 3.07 -27.43
CA LEU A 873 12.94 4.07 -26.83
C LEU A 873 12.12 4.78 -27.90
N HIS A 874 10.84 5.02 -27.62
CA HIS A 874 9.96 5.89 -28.41
C HIS A 874 9.88 5.54 -29.90
N LEU A 875 9.87 4.23 -30.23
CA LEU A 875 9.84 3.72 -31.60
C LEU A 875 8.78 4.31 -32.55
N PRO A 876 7.57 4.72 -32.10
CA PRO A 876 6.60 5.38 -32.97
C PRO A 876 7.09 6.68 -33.62
N ARG A 877 8.16 7.29 -33.09
CA ARG A 877 8.84 8.44 -33.73
C ARG A 877 9.60 8.04 -35.01
N LEU A 878 10.00 6.77 -35.12
CA LEU A 878 10.88 6.28 -36.18
C LEU A 878 10.12 5.61 -37.33
N THR A 879 9.03 4.93 -37.01
CA THR A 879 8.18 4.22 -37.98
C THR A 879 6.74 4.18 -37.49
N ARG A 880 5.81 4.15 -38.43
CA ARG A 880 4.38 3.89 -38.16
C ARG A 880 3.96 2.46 -38.48
N ASP A 881 4.85 1.73 -39.14
CA ASP A 881 4.61 0.35 -39.56
C ASP A 881 5.17 -0.61 -38.52
N ASN A 882 5.72 -1.74 -38.96
CA ASN A 882 6.27 -2.77 -38.10
C ASN A 882 7.49 -2.25 -37.29
N PRO A 883 7.48 -2.33 -35.93
CA PRO A 883 8.63 -1.92 -35.10
C PRO A 883 9.89 -2.75 -35.34
N LEU A 884 9.79 -3.91 -36.00
CA LEU A 884 10.94 -4.74 -36.39
C LEU A 884 11.60 -4.30 -37.71
N ALA A 885 10.95 -3.45 -38.50
CA ALA A 885 11.38 -3.10 -39.85
C ALA A 885 12.09 -1.73 -39.91
N ILE A 886 12.59 -1.23 -38.78
CA ILE A 886 13.30 0.04 -38.71
C ILE A 886 14.66 -0.09 -39.41
N ASN A 887 14.95 0.80 -40.35
CA ASN A 887 16.28 0.96 -40.90
C ASN A 887 17.11 1.76 -39.91
N TRP A 888 17.93 1.09 -39.09
CA TRP A 888 18.74 1.73 -38.05
C TRP A 888 19.90 2.61 -38.57
N GLN A 889 20.06 2.71 -39.89
CA GLN A 889 21.08 3.53 -40.56
C GLN A 889 22.49 3.27 -39.97
N ASP A 890 23.20 4.33 -39.58
CA ASP A 890 24.55 4.31 -39.01
C ASP A 890 24.55 4.17 -37.47
N THR A 891 23.40 3.88 -36.86
CA THR A 891 23.25 3.79 -35.40
C THR A 891 24.00 2.59 -34.83
N ARG A 892 24.83 2.82 -33.82
CA ARG A 892 25.73 1.83 -33.22
C ARG A 892 26.03 2.10 -31.75
N VAL A 893 26.25 1.04 -30.99
CA VAL A 893 26.74 1.10 -29.61
C VAL A 893 28.25 0.94 -29.59
N ILE A 894 28.95 1.83 -28.90
CA ILE A 894 30.41 1.86 -28.83
C ILE A 894 30.88 1.03 -27.63
N LEU A 895 31.68 -0.01 -27.88
CA LEU A 895 32.34 -0.82 -26.86
C LEU A 895 33.74 -0.24 -26.53
N PRO A 896 34.26 -0.44 -25.32
CA PRO A 896 35.59 0.08 -24.94
C PRO A 896 36.74 -0.49 -25.79
N SER A 897 36.60 -1.71 -26.32
CA SER A 897 37.60 -2.36 -27.17
C SER A 897 36.97 -3.43 -28.05
N SER A 898 37.63 -3.78 -29.16
CA SER A 898 37.17 -4.86 -30.04
C SER A 898 37.17 -6.18 -29.28
N SER A 899 36.01 -6.81 -29.20
CA SER A 899 35.80 -8.01 -28.40
C SER A 899 34.92 -9.00 -29.12
N LEU A 900 35.15 -10.29 -28.87
CA LEU A 900 34.21 -11.33 -29.24
C LEU A 900 32.92 -11.12 -28.45
N TRP A 901 31.79 -11.24 -29.13
CA TRP A 901 30.50 -11.06 -28.53
C TRP A 901 29.48 -12.07 -29.03
N THR A 902 28.49 -12.36 -28.19
CA THR A 902 27.34 -13.21 -28.51
C THR A 902 26.07 -12.53 -28.00
N ASP A 903 25.12 -12.26 -28.87
CA ASP A 903 23.77 -11.88 -28.44
C ASP A 903 23.09 -13.12 -27.84
N ILE A 904 22.85 -13.09 -26.54
CA ILE A 904 22.23 -14.20 -25.83
C ILE A 904 20.81 -14.41 -26.32
N LEU A 905 20.10 -13.37 -26.78
CA LEU A 905 18.71 -13.48 -27.23
C LEU A 905 18.59 -14.28 -28.53
N THR A 906 19.45 -14.03 -29.52
CA THR A 906 19.39 -14.65 -30.86
C THR A 906 20.47 -15.69 -31.15
N GLY A 907 21.55 -15.73 -30.36
CA GLY A 907 22.75 -16.54 -30.61
C GLY A 907 23.70 -15.97 -31.67
N LYS A 908 23.41 -14.78 -32.23
CA LYS A 908 24.33 -14.12 -33.18
C LYS A 908 25.67 -13.82 -32.52
N MET A 909 26.75 -13.97 -33.27
CA MET A 909 28.11 -13.71 -32.80
C MET A 909 28.83 -12.72 -33.71
N GLY A 910 29.79 -12.00 -33.17
CA GLY A 910 30.69 -11.15 -33.95
C GLY A 910 31.95 -10.77 -33.18
N ASN A 911 32.79 -9.96 -33.82
CA ASN A 911 34.00 -9.40 -33.22
C ASN A 911 34.18 -7.97 -33.73
N SER A 912 33.90 -6.98 -32.88
CA SER A 912 33.98 -5.57 -33.23
C SER A 912 34.08 -4.71 -31.97
N ALA A 913 34.59 -3.49 -32.11
CA ALA A 913 34.51 -2.45 -31.09
C ALA A 913 33.19 -1.64 -31.19
N GLU A 914 32.42 -1.85 -32.26
CA GLU A 914 31.14 -1.19 -32.49
C GLU A 914 30.07 -2.24 -32.79
N LEU A 915 28.94 -2.17 -32.09
CA LEU A 915 27.77 -3.01 -32.36
C LEU A 915 26.81 -2.24 -33.28
N SER A 916 26.79 -2.59 -34.57
CA SER A 916 25.84 -2.02 -35.52
C SER A 916 24.42 -2.51 -35.22
N LEU A 917 23.49 -1.58 -34.98
CA LEU A 917 22.10 -1.96 -34.70
C LEU A 917 21.39 -2.55 -35.92
N SER A 918 21.76 -2.09 -37.13
CA SER A 918 21.27 -2.66 -38.39
C SER A 918 21.64 -4.14 -38.54
N GLU A 919 22.82 -4.54 -38.09
CA GLU A 919 23.27 -5.94 -38.10
C GLU A 919 22.65 -6.75 -36.95
N LEU A 920 22.71 -6.18 -35.74
CA LEU A 920 22.26 -6.84 -34.51
C LEU A 920 20.75 -7.13 -34.55
N PHE A 921 19.95 -6.16 -35.02
CA PHE A 921 18.49 -6.27 -35.10
C PHE A 921 17.97 -6.87 -36.42
N SER A 922 18.85 -7.24 -37.36
CA SER A 922 18.45 -7.89 -38.61
C SER A 922 17.73 -9.23 -38.34
N ASN A 923 16.46 -9.36 -38.73
CA ASN A 923 15.63 -10.55 -38.41
C ASN A 923 15.60 -10.87 -36.90
N ALA A 924 15.54 -9.85 -36.05
CA ALA A 924 15.50 -9.97 -34.60
C ALA A 924 14.60 -8.90 -33.98
N LEU A 925 14.40 -8.96 -32.66
CA LEU A 925 13.77 -7.89 -31.90
C LEU A 925 14.68 -6.64 -31.90
N PRO A 926 14.12 -5.42 -31.80
CA PRO A 926 14.89 -4.17 -31.73
C PRO A 926 15.55 -3.97 -30.35
N MET A 927 16.02 -5.05 -29.72
CA MET A 927 16.69 -5.06 -28.42
C MET A 927 17.66 -6.25 -28.35
N ALA A 928 18.68 -6.14 -27.51
CA ALA A 928 19.68 -7.20 -27.37
C ALA A 928 20.25 -7.29 -25.95
N LEU A 929 20.71 -8.49 -25.60
CA LEU A 929 21.54 -8.75 -24.43
C LEU A 929 22.82 -9.43 -24.91
N VAL A 930 23.87 -8.66 -25.06
CA VAL A 930 25.11 -9.10 -25.68
C VAL A 930 26.13 -9.43 -24.60
N ARG A 931 26.55 -10.70 -24.52
CA ARG A 931 27.69 -11.11 -23.72
C ARG A 931 28.97 -10.81 -24.48
N VAL A 932 29.87 -10.07 -23.85
CA VAL A 932 31.16 -9.67 -24.39
C VAL A 932 32.26 -10.28 -23.51
N GLY A 933 33.23 -10.94 -24.15
CA GLY A 933 34.32 -11.66 -23.48
C GLY A 933 34.38 -13.14 -23.84
#